data_AF-A0AAQ4RIR8-F1
#
_entry.id   AF-A0AAQ4RIR8-F1
#
_cell.length_a   1.000
_cell.length_b   1.000
_cell.length_c   1.000
_cell.angle_alpha   90.00
_cell.angle_beta   90.00
_cell.angle_gamma   90.00
#
_symmetry.space_group_name_H-M   'P 1'
#
loop_
_entity.id
_entity.type
_entity.pdbx_description
1 polymer ?
#
loop_
_entity_poly.entity_id
_entity_poly.type
_entity_poly.pdbx_seq_one_letter_code
_entity_poly.pdbx_strand_id
1 'polypeptide(L)'
;MNGEMEAIPQDKDWAQEDLLKLLEAMKMALPQKDKSKYKTSESHLDWEKVAFNSFTADMCKQKWQEVSKEIRKFRTLTELIFDAQDYIKHPYKGKKLNTHPDFPKKPLTPYFRFFMEKRAKYAKLHPEMSNLDLTKILSKKYRELPDKKKKKYVEDFLRDKEMFVHSMTKFRELHPDLVESMANKGSNIPEKPKTPQQLWLNHEKKAVLKTRPDATSKDIKEILGKQWTQLSDKKRLKWIAKSLEQQKLYQGTMREYIQQHPELNMTQEAFVKSTLTKAERHLKDKSDGRPDKPPPNGYSMFCAELMSSMKDVPSTQRMVMCSQRWKLLKQCEKDAYQKRCEQRKKDFEIDMNRFLSSLTEEEQNRVLSEDKLGFKRGGANSPAAKKKASKAAANPEKPKRPISAMFIFSEERRPKLQQERPDLSDSELTRLLARMWNELPDKKKEKFKRMEAILKAETEKREDRSRLPDPPKTAQDIWQQSVIGDYLARFKSDRIKAQKAMEATWSTMEKKEKIMWIKKAAEDQKRYERDLCEMRSPAIVFPSGKKMKFEGEPKKPPSNGYQKFSQEMLSNGELNHHPMKARMTEIGSRWQRLTQKEKDRYKKIAEEKQRQYKGQLEQWLASLTSQERNAYKEYNSQKRRTTAKPGGPAAKAKKSDTEEEDDDEEEEEEEREKASSDADSSSDDDDDDDDDDDDGDNAEDDDDDDDDDDDDDDDEAEDKENKSEDSSSDSNSQGSSDSDSD
;
A
#
# COMPACT_ATOMS: atom_id res chain seq x y z
N MET A 1 6.33 -26.53 -71.74
CA MET A 1 5.94 -25.32 -71.00
C MET A 1 4.43 -25.40 -70.84
N ASN A 2 3.82 -26.18 -69.94
CA ASN A 2 4.01 -26.33 -68.49
C ASN A 2 4.24 -24.98 -67.81
N GLY A 3 3.14 -24.32 -67.44
CA GLY A 3 3.09 -23.36 -66.35
C GLY A 3 2.38 -24.05 -65.19
N GLU A 4 3.15 -24.41 -64.16
CA GLU A 4 2.60 -24.84 -62.87
C GLU A 4 2.07 -23.62 -62.14
N MET A 5 0.78 -23.67 -61.78
CA MET A 5 0.20 -22.81 -60.75
C MET A 5 0.88 -23.16 -59.41
N GLU A 6 1.63 -22.22 -58.85
CA GLU A 6 2.02 -22.31 -57.45
C GLU A 6 0.78 -22.18 -56.56
N ALA A 7 0.57 -23.21 -55.75
CA ALA A 7 -0.56 -23.35 -54.87
C ALA A 7 -0.49 -22.34 -53.71
N ILE A 8 -1.60 -21.65 -53.48
CA ILE A 8 -1.89 -20.93 -52.23
C ILE A 8 -1.70 -21.93 -51.07
N PRO A 9 -0.82 -21.69 -50.08
CA PRO A 9 -0.68 -22.60 -48.96
C PRO A 9 -1.98 -22.65 -48.17
N GLN A 10 -2.57 -23.84 -48.13
CA GLN A 10 -3.74 -24.14 -47.32
C GLN A 10 -3.51 -23.73 -45.86
N ASP A 11 -4.59 -23.24 -45.24
CA ASP A 11 -4.72 -23.01 -43.81
C ASP A 11 -4.23 -24.24 -43.05
N LYS A 12 -2.97 -24.20 -42.58
CA LYS A 12 -2.40 -25.28 -41.79
C LYS A 12 -3.01 -25.15 -40.41
N ASP A 13 -3.92 -26.07 -40.08
CA ASP A 13 -4.51 -26.19 -38.74
C ASP A 13 -3.40 -26.20 -37.68
N TRP A 14 -3.32 -25.13 -36.89
CA TRP A 14 -2.39 -25.04 -35.77
C TRP A 14 -2.85 -25.97 -34.65
N ALA A 15 -2.10 -27.04 -34.41
CA ALA A 15 -2.37 -27.90 -33.28
C ALA A 15 -2.12 -27.16 -31.95
N GLN A 16 -2.80 -27.59 -30.88
CA GLN A 16 -2.63 -27.03 -29.54
C GLN A 16 -1.14 -27.04 -29.10
N GLU A 17 -0.40 -28.09 -29.48
CA GLU A 17 1.03 -28.22 -29.19
C GLU A 17 1.87 -27.17 -29.92
N ASP A 18 1.52 -26.83 -31.16
CA ASP A 18 2.24 -25.83 -31.95
C ASP A 18 1.97 -24.42 -31.40
N LEU A 19 0.75 -24.15 -30.95
CA LEU A 19 0.42 -22.90 -30.25
C LEU A 19 1.21 -22.76 -28.93
N LEU A 20 1.36 -23.85 -28.17
CA LEU A 20 2.18 -23.82 -26.95
C LEU A 20 3.67 -23.65 -27.25
N LYS A 21 4.18 -24.26 -28.33
CA LYS A 21 5.56 -24.06 -28.80
C LYS A 21 5.81 -22.61 -29.24
N LEU A 22 4.88 -22.00 -29.95
CA LEU A 22 4.94 -20.57 -30.31
C LEU A 22 5.10 -19.70 -29.06
N LEU A 23 4.26 -19.91 -28.06
CA LEU A 23 4.29 -19.14 -26.82
C LEU A 23 5.59 -19.34 -26.01
N GLU A 24 6.14 -20.55 -26.01
CA GLU A 24 7.44 -20.80 -25.38
C GLU A 24 8.60 -20.16 -26.15
N ALA A 25 8.57 -20.18 -27.49
CA ALA A 25 9.55 -19.49 -28.33
C ALA A 25 9.50 -17.97 -28.12
N MET A 26 8.30 -17.38 -28.06
CA MET A 26 8.10 -15.97 -27.73
C MET A 26 8.67 -15.63 -26.34
N LYS A 27 8.44 -16.49 -25.34
CA LYS A 27 8.98 -16.30 -23.99
C LYS A 27 10.50 -16.37 -23.94
N MET A 28 11.12 -17.27 -24.71
CA MET A 28 12.58 -17.40 -24.79
C MET A 28 13.23 -16.22 -25.53
N ALA A 29 12.51 -15.60 -26.47
CA ALA A 29 12.94 -14.39 -27.16
C ALA A 29 12.81 -13.11 -26.31
N LEU A 30 12.21 -13.19 -25.12
CA LEU A 30 12.04 -12.04 -24.22
C LEU A 30 13.13 -11.95 -23.14
N PRO A 31 13.46 -10.72 -22.67
CA PRO A 31 14.36 -10.55 -21.53
C PRO A 31 13.80 -11.19 -20.24
N GLN A 32 14.66 -11.81 -19.42
CA GLN A 32 14.31 -12.49 -18.16
C GLN A 32 13.52 -11.63 -17.14
N LYS A 33 13.51 -10.30 -17.30
CA LYS A 33 12.74 -9.35 -16.48
C LYS A 33 12.04 -8.33 -17.35
N ASP A 34 10.99 -8.75 -18.04
CA ASP A 34 10.09 -7.84 -18.74
C ASP A 34 9.38 -6.91 -17.74
N LYS A 35 9.55 -5.61 -17.92
CA LYS A 35 8.90 -4.55 -17.15
C LYS A 35 8.20 -3.53 -18.05
N SER A 36 8.28 -3.74 -19.36
CA SER A 36 7.76 -2.84 -20.37
C SER A 36 6.29 -3.16 -20.63
N LYS A 37 5.56 -2.20 -21.21
CA LYS A 37 4.19 -2.45 -21.67
C LYS A 37 4.25 -3.50 -22.79
N TYR A 38 3.27 -4.41 -22.87
CA TYR A 38 3.34 -5.53 -23.82
C TYR A 38 3.59 -5.08 -25.27
N LYS A 39 2.94 -4.00 -25.75
CA LYS A 39 3.14 -3.47 -27.12
C LYS A 39 4.60 -3.12 -27.41
N THR A 40 5.33 -2.61 -26.41
CA THR A 40 6.75 -2.24 -26.54
C THR A 40 7.64 -3.48 -26.56
N SER A 41 7.29 -4.52 -25.82
CA SER A 41 8.03 -5.79 -25.84
C SER A 41 7.72 -6.60 -27.11
N GLU A 42 6.49 -6.51 -27.61
CA GLU A 42 6.01 -7.15 -28.84
C GLU A 42 6.65 -6.52 -30.09
N SER A 43 6.80 -5.19 -30.13
CA SER A 43 7.45 -4.51 -31.26
C SER A 43 8.94 -4.81 -31.37
N HIS A 44 9.60 -5.14 -30.25
CA HIS A 44 11.01 -5.51 -30.22
C HIS A 44 11.23 -7.03 -30.24
N LEU A 45 10.17 -7.82 -30.42
CA LEU A 45 10.29 -9.26 -30.49
C LEU A 45 10.87 -9.65 -31.86
N ASP A 46 11.95 -10.42 -31.82
CA ASP A 46 12.60 -10.94 -33.01
C ASP A 46 11.84 -12.18 -33.51
N TRP A 47 10.92 -11.98 -34.46
CA TRP A 47 10.03 -13.04 -34.96
C TRP A 47 10.77 -14.14 -35.73
N GLU A 48 11.96 -13.86 -36.28
CA GLU A 48 12.81 -14.88 -36.89
C GLU A 48 13.33 -15.88 -35.87
N LYS A 49 13.57 -15.44 -34.62
CA LYS A 49 13.93 -16.33 -33.51
C LYS A 49 12.73 -17.06 -32.91
N VAL A 50 11.52 -16.59 -33.19
CA VAL A 50 10.26 -17.19 -32.72
C VAL A 50 9.75 -18.23 -33.72
N ALA A 51 10.10 -18.10 -35.00
CA ALA A 51 9.77 -19.07 -36.04
C ALA A 51 10.27 -20.47 -35.68
N PHE A 52 9.46 -21.49 -35.96
CA PHE A 52 9.79 -22.87 -35.63
C PHE A 52 9.12 -23.85 -36.60
N ASN A 53 9.72 -25.02 -36.77
CA ASN A 53 9.26 -26.06 -37.69
C ASN A 53 9.04 -25.51 -39.12
N SER A 54 7.83 -25.68 -39.67
CA SER A 54 7.42 -25.15 -40.98
C SER A 54 6.63 -23.85 -40.88
N PHE A 55 6.63 -23.17 -39.73
CA PHE A 55 5.94 -21.90 -39.52
C PHE A 55 6.94 -20.76 -39.63
N THR A 56 6.71 -19.86 -40.57
CA THR A 56 7.54 -18.66 -40.78
C THR A 56 7.29 -17.61 -39.70
N ALA A 57 8.19 -16.63 -39.59
CA ALA A 57 8.07 -15.51 -38.67
C ALA A 57 6.70 -14.80 -38.78
N ASP A 58 6.22 -14.59 -40.00
CA ASP A 58 4.92 -13.96 -40.27
C ASP A 58 3.73 -14.81 -39.81
N MET A 59 3.78 -16.13 -40.04
CA MET A 59 2.73 -17.05 -39.56
C MET A 59 2.66 -17.05 -38.02
N CYS A 60 3.82 -17.05 -37.35
CA CYS A 60 3.91 -16.97 -35.89
C CYS A 60 3.35 -15.64 -35.35
N LYS A 61 3.67 -14.52 -36.01
CA LYS A 61 3.17 -13.19 -35.66
C LYS A 61 1.66 -13.07 -35.83
N GLN A 62 1.12 -13.53 -36.97
CA GLN A 62 -0.32 -13.53 -37.24
C GLN A 62 -1.07 -14.39 -36.22
N LYS A 63 -0.54 -15.58 -35.89
CA LYS A 63 -1.19 -16.47 -34.93
C LYS A 63 -1.16 -15.89 -33.50
N TRP A 64 -0.06 -15.25 -33.11
CA TRP A 64 -0.03 -14.51 -31.84
C TRP A 64 -1.07 -13.39 -31.81
N GLN A 65 -1.22 -12.61 -32.88
CA GLN A 65 -2.23 -11.55 -32.93
C GLN A 65 -3.65 -12.10 -32.75
N GLU A 66 -3.99 -13.23 -33.35
CA GLU A 66 -5.26 -13.93 -33.18
C GLU A 66 -5.47 -14.35 -31.71
N VAL A 67 -4.52 -15.09 -31.12
CA VAL A 67 -4.59 -15.53 -29.72
C VAL A 67 -4.66 -14.34 -28.75
N SER A 68 -3.95 -13.24 -29.06
CA SER A 68 -3.93 -12.04 -28.24
C SER A 68 -5.28 -11.33 -28.14
N LYS A 69 -6.18 -11.50 -29.13
CA LYS A 69 -7.53 -10.91 -29.11
C LYS A 69 -8.40 -11.54 -28.02
N GLU A 70 -8.16 -12.80 -27.71
CA GLU A 70 -8.96 -13.59 -26.76
C GLU A 70 -8.53 -13.41 -25.29
N ILE A 71 -7.46 -12.65 -25.03
CA ILE A 71 -6.88 -12.41 -23.71
C ILE A 71 -6.86 -10.92 -23.34
N ARG A 72 -6.87 -10.62 -22.04
CA ARG A 72 -6.98 -9.24 -21.54
C ARG A 72 -5.65 -8.46 -21.65
N LYS A 73 -5.63 -7.37 -22.42
CA LYS A 73 -4.41 -6.65 -22.83
C LYS A 73 -3.87 -5.58 -21.85
N PHE A 74 -3.90 -5.82 -20.53
CA PHE A 74 -3.51 -4.80 -19.52
C PHE A 74 -2.20 -5.08 -18.76
N ARG A 75 -1.29 -5.90 -19.32
CA ARG A 75 -0.13 -6.46 -18.60
C ARG A 75 1.17 -6.46 -19.44
N THR A 76 2.25 -7.01 -18.89
CA THR A 76 3.53 -7.24 -19.62
C THR A 76 3.37 -8.36 -20.65
N LEU A 77 4.24 -8.44 -21.67
CA LEU A 77 4.12 -9.49 -22.69
C LEU A 77 4.37 -10.88 -22.09
N THR A 78 5.25 -10.97 -21.09
CA THR A 78 5.47 -12.22 -20.33
C THR A 78 4.19 -12.71 -19.64
N GLU A 79 3.43 -11.81 -19.00
CA GLU A 79 2.16 -12.16 -18.36
C GLU A 79 1.07 -12.51 -19.39
N LEU A 80 1.02 -11.81 -20.53
CA LEU A 80 0.10 -12.14 -21.62
C LEU A 80 0.38 -13.53 -22.21
N ILE A 81 1.65 -13.94 -22.31
CA ILE A 81 2.02 -15.29 -22.76
C ILE A 81 1.50 -16.34 -21.78
N PHE A 82 1.57 -16.11 -20.48
CA PHE A 82 0.99 -17.04 -19.48
C PHE A 82 -0.54 -17.12 -19.60
N ASP A 83 -1.22 -15.98 -19.77
CA ASP A 83 -2.66 -15.93 -19.96
C ASP A 83 -3.07 -16.63 -21.27
N ALA A 84 -2.28 -16.48 -22.35
CA ALA A 84 -2.46 -17.18 -23.62
C ALA A 84 -2.26 -18.70 -23.47
N GLN A 85 -1.25 -19.14 -22.71
CA GLN A 85 -1.02 -20.56 -22.42
C GLN A 85 -2.19 -21.18 -21.64
N ASP A 86 -2.78 -20.46 -20.67
CA ASP A 86 -3.98 -20.94 -19.95
C ASP A 86 -5.21 -20.99 -20.87
N TYR A 87 -5.38 -20.00 -21.75
CA TYR A 87 -6.46 -19.97 -22.73
C TYR A 87 -6.39 -21.16 -23.71
N ILE A 88 -5.22 -21.44 -24.27
CA ILE A 88 -5.01 -22.57 -25.20
C ILE A 88 -5.20 -23.92 -24.51
N LYS A 89 -4.78 -24.04 -23.23
CA LYS A 89 -4.97 -25.28 -22.45
C LYS A 89 -6.40 -25.48 -21.97
N HIS A 90 -7.12 -24.39 -21.71
CA HIS A 90 -8.46 -24.42 -21.13
C HIS A 90 -9.42 -23.47 -21.87
N PRO A 91 -9.75 -23.74 -23.15
CA PRO A 91 -10.49 -22.81 -24.01
C PRO A 91 -11.91 -22.48 -23.52
N TYR A 92 -12.50 -23.39 -22.72
CA TYR A 92 -13.86 -23.26 -22.17
C TYR A 92 -13.91 -22.84 -20.70
N LYS A 93 -12.81 -22.33 -20.14
CA LYS A 93 -12.76 -21.88 -18.75
C LYS A 93 -13.48 -20.53 -18.57
N GLY A 94 -14.13 -20.32 -17.43
CA GLY A 94 -14.74 -19.03 -17.08
C GLY A 94 -15.96 -18.65 -17.93
N LYS A 95 -15.98 -17.40 -18.48
CA LYS A 95 -17.14 -16.86 -19.23
C LYS A 95 -17.47 -17.68 -20.49
N LYS A 96 -16.51 -18.42 -21.07
CA LYS A 96 -16.68 -19.27 -22.27
C LYS A 96 -17.17 -20.68 -21.98
N LEU A 97 -17.47 -21.02 -20.72
CA LEU A 97 -18.00 -22.35 -20.38
C LEU A 97 -19.36 -22.62 -21.04
N ASN A 98 -20.17 -21.57 -21.21
CA ASN A 98 -21.46 -21.63 -21.89
C ASN A 98 -21.37 -21.89 -23.40
N THR A 99 -20.19 -21.74 -24.02
CA THR A 99 -19.95 -22.04 -25.44
C THR A 99 -19.41 -23.45 -25.65
N HIS A 100 -19.16 -24.22 -24.58
CA HIS A 100 -18.75 -25.60 -24.70
C HIS A 100 -19.85 -26.42 -25.41
N PRO A 101 -19.53 -27.23 -26.43
CA PRO A 101 -20.53 -27.97 -27.23
C PRO A 101 -21.48 -28.83 -26.39
N ASP A 102 -20.93 -29.49 -25.37
CA ASP A 102 -21.71 -30.32 -24.44
C ASP A 102 -22.41 -29.54 -23.31
N PHE A 103 -22.20 -28.22 -23.19
CA PHE A 103 -22.80 -27.43 -22.11
C PHE A 103 -24.31 -27.33 -22.32
N PRO A 104 -25.13 -27.84 -21.38
CA PRO A 104 -26.58 -27.79 -21.51
C PRO A 104 -27.09 -26.34 -21.57
N LYS A 105 -27.95 -26.04 -22.55
CA LYS A 105 -28.60 -24.74 -22.65
C LYS A 105 -29.78 -24.64 -21.68
N LYS A 106 -29.96 -23.48 -21.05
CA LYS A 106 -31.08 -23.26 -20.11
C LYS A 106 -32.43 -23.47 -20.80
N PRO A 107 -33.41 -24.13 -20.14
CA PRO A 107 -34.73 -24.35 -20.70
C PRO A 107 -35.47 -23.01 -20.87
N LEU A 108 -36.18 -22.85 -21.99
CA LEU A 108 -36.97 -21.65 -22.27
C LEU A 108 -38.14 -21.51 -21.29
N THR A 109 -38.29 -20.33 -20.68
CA THR A 109 -39.43 -20.06 -19.79
C THR A 109 -40.76 -20.18 -20.56
N PRO A 110 -41.90 -20.41 -19.88
CA PRO A 110 -43.18 -20.60 -20.54
C PRO A 110 -43.57 -19.46 -21.50
N TYR A 111 -43.23 -18.21 -21.13
CA TYR A 111 -43.42 -17.04 -21.99
C TYR A 111 -42.49 -17.06 -23.21
N PHE A 112 -41.19 -17.27 -23.02
CA PHE A 112 -40.23 -17.29 -24.13
C PHE A 112 -40.51 -18.41 -25.12
N ARG A 113 -41.00 -19.56 -24.65
CA ARG A 113 -41.45 -20.69 -25.48
C ARG A 113 -42.65 -20.29 -26.35
N PHE A 114 -43.64 -19.61 -25.76
CA PHE A 114 -44.76 -19.02 -26.51
C PHE A 114 -44.29 -17.95 -27.50
N PHE A 115 -43.38 -17.07 -27.07
CA PHE A 115 -42.83 -16.00 -27.88
C PHE A 115 -42.10 -16.56 -29.11
N MET A 116 -41.22 -17.55 -28.96
CA MET A 116 -40.53 -18.21 -30.07
C MET A 116 -41.51 -18.89 -31.04
N GLU A 117 -42.54 -19.57 -30.53
CA GLU A 117 -43.55 -20.24 -31.38
C GLU A 117 -44.39 -19.25 -32.21
N LYS A 118 -44.69 -18.07 -31.65
CA LYS A 118 -45.60 -17.08 -32.26
C LYS A 118 -44.88 -15.95 -32.99
N ARG A 119 -43.65 -15.59 -32.62
CA ARG A 119 -42.86 -14.48 -33.19
C ARG A 119 -42.77 -14.59 -34.70
N ALA A 120 -42.35 -15.75 -35.23
CA ALA A 120 -42.20 -15.93 -36.67
C ALA A 120 -43.53 -15.76 -37.45
N LYS A 121 -44.66 -16.13 -36.83
CA LYS A 121 -46.00 -15.98 -37.44
C LYS A 121 -46.44 -14.52 -37.40
N TYR A 122 -46.25 -13.83 -36.28
CA TYR A 122 -46.62 -12.44 -36.15
C TYR A 122 -45.72 -11.51 -36.96
N ALA A 123 -44.42 -11.83 -37.11
CA ALA A 123 -43.50 -11.08 -37.97
C ALA A 123 -43.91 -11.15 -39.45
N LYS A 124 -44.44 -12.31 -39.89
CA LYS A 124 -44.99 -12.46 -41.25
C LYS A 124 -46.35 -11.75 -41.43
N LEU A 125 -47.17 -11.68 -40.38
CA LEU A 125 -48.47 -10.99 -40.41
C LEU A 125 -48.32 -9.46 -40.28
N HIS A 126 -47.22 -9.00 -39.70
CA HIS A 126 -46.91 -7.60 -39.53
C HIS A 126 -45.46 -7.29 -39.97
N PRO A 127 -45.13 -7.40 -41.27
CA PRO A 127 -43.77 -7.18 -41.77
C PRO A 127 -43.27 -5.75 -41.56
N GLU A 128 -44.19 -4.78 -41.45
CA GLU A 128 -43.88 -3.36 -41.21
C GLU A 128 -43.70 -3.01 -39.72
N MET A 129 -43.99 -3.95 -38.79
CA MET A 129 -43.83 -3.67 -37.36
C MET A 129 -42.42 -4.03 -36.88
N SER A 130 -41.89 -3.17 -36.01
CA SER A 130 -40.58 -3.38 -35.37
C SER A 130 -40.59 -4.61 -34.46
N ASN A 131 -39.42 -5.25 -34.30
CA ASN A 131 -39.23 -6.36 -33.37
C ASN A 131 -39.64 -6.03 -31.93
N LEU A 132 -39.44 -4.77 -31.52
CA LEU A 132 -39.82 -4.26 -30.20
C LEU A 132 -41.35 -4.26 -30.03
N ASP A 133 -42.09 -3.81 -31.04
CA ASP A 133 -43.55 -3.73 -30.98
C ASP A 133 -44.21 -5.10 -31.09
N LEU A 134 -43.65 -5.99 -31.90
CA LEU A 134 -43.97 -7.42 -31.92
C LEU A 134 -43.83 -8.06 -30.53
N THR A 135 -42.77 -7.72 -29.80
CA THR A 135 -42.52 -8.24 -28.44
C THR A 135 -43.53 -7.72 -27.43
N LYS A 136 -43.88 -6.42 -27.48
CA LYS A 136 -44.95 -5.84 -26.64
C LYS A 136 -46.30 -6.52 -26.90
N ILE A 137 -46.65 -6.75 -28.17
CA ILE A 137 -47.90 -7.41 -28.56
C ILE A 137 -47.93 -8.85 -28.06
N LEU A 138 -46.86 -9.61 -28.26
CA LEU A 138 -46.79 -11.01 -27.83
C LEU A 138 -46.80 -11.15 -26.30
N SER A 139 -46.18 -10.22 -25.57
CA SER A 139 -46.27 -10.15 -24.10
C SER A 139 -47.71 -9.95 -23.63
N LYS A 140 -48.45 -9.01 -24.24
CA LYS A 140 -49.87 -8.78 -23.95
C LYS A 140 -50.72 -10.02 -24.28
N LYS A 141 -50.51 -10.63 -25.45
CA LYS A 141 -51.20 -11.86 -25.87
C LYS A 141 -50.93 -13.04 -24.95
N TYR A 142 -49.71 -13.16 -24.41
CA TYR A 142 -49.40 -14.19 -23.42
C TYR A 142 -50.10 -13.95 -22.09
N ARG A 143 -50.22 -12.69 -21.65
CA ARG A 143 -50.96 -12.33 -20.43
C ARG A 143 -52.45 -12.67 -20.55
N GLU A 144 -53.03 -12.39 -21.71
CA GLU A 144 -54.45 -12.66 -22.06
C GLU A 144 -54.75 -14.13 -22.38
N LEU A 145 -53.73 -15.00 -22.50
CA LEU A 145 -53.95 -16.43 -22.77
C LEU A 145 -54.69 -17.12 -21.61
N PRO A 146 -55.70 -17.96 -21.89
CA PRO A 146 -56.35 -18.78 -20.87
C PRO A 146 -55.37 -19.70 -20.15
N ASP A 147 -55.58 -19.91 -18.86
CA ASP A 147 -54.67 -20.70 -18.02
C ASP A 147 -54.48 -22.13 -18.52
N LYS A 148 -55.54 -22.73 -19.11
CA LYS A 148 -55.45 -24.05 -19.75
C LYS A 148 -54.43 -24.10 -20.90
N LYS A 149 -54.29 -23.01 -21.68
CA LYS A 149 -53.30 -22.91 -22.75
C LYS A 149 -51.91 -22.55 -22.21
N LYS A 150 -51.83 -21.71 -21.17
CA LYS A 150 -50.58 -21.43 -20.46
C LYS A 150 -49.99 -22.69 -19.82
N LYS A 151 -50.84 -23.56 -19.28
CA LYS A 151 -50.46 -24.82 -18.61
C LYS A 151 -49.58 -25.70 -19.49
N LYS A 152 -49.86 -25.79 -20.80
CA LYS A 152 -49.01 -26.50 -21.77
C LYS A 152 -47.56 -26.00 -21.74
N TYR A 153 -47.36 -24.68 -21.85
CA TYR A 153 -46.02 -24.09 -21.85
C TYR A 153 -45.32 -24.23 -20.48
N VAL A 154 -46.08 -24.23 -19.39
CA VAL A 154 -45.57 -24.48 -18.04
C VAL A 154 -45.11 -25.93 -17.87
N GLU A 155 -45.93 -26.91 -18.27
CA GLU A 155 -45.59 -28.34 -18.20
C GLU A 155 -44.36 -28.67 -19.06
N ASP A 156 -44.30 -28.12 -20.27
CA ASP A 156 -43.15 -28.31 -21.14
C ASP A 156 -41.86 -27.68 -20.56
N PHE A 157 -41.95 -26.49 -19.94
CA PHE A 157 -40.82 -25.89 -19.23
C PHE A 157 -40.33 -26.77 -18.08
N LEU A 158 -41.25 -27.38 -17.31
CA LEU A 158 -40.88 -28.29 -16.22
C LEU A 158 -40.15 -29.53 -16.74
N ARG A 159 -40.63 -30.12 -17.85
CA ARG A 159 -39.98 -31.26 -18.51
C ARG A 159 -38.58 -30.87 -19.02
N ASP A 160 -38.46 -29.76 -19.73
CA ASP A 160 -37.18 -29.28 -20.26
C ASP A 160 -36.21 -28.93 -19.11
N LYS A 161 -36.72 -28.46 -17.97
CA LYS A 161 -35.95 -28.21 -16.75
C LYS A 161 -35.43 -29.49 -16.12
N GLU A 162 -36.22 -30.56 -16.07
CA GLU A 162 -35.75 -31.88 -15.60
C GLU A 162 -34.66 -32.43 -16.53
N MET A 163 -34.87 -32.36 -17.85
CA MET A 163 -33.87 -32.73 -18.84
C MET A 163 -32.58 -31.92 -18.70
N PHE A 164 -32.70 -30.61 -18.49
CA PHE A 164 -31.55 -29.73 -18.24
C PHE A 164 -30.77 -30.13 -16.98
N VAL A 165 -31.46 -30.47 -15.89
CA VAL A 165 -30.81 -30.94 -14.66
C VAL A 165 -30.05 -32.24 -14.93
N HIS A 166 -30.67 -33.21 -15.64
CA HIS A 166 -30.02 -34.47 -15.98
C HIS A 166 -28.79 -34.26 -16.88
N SER A 167 -28.93 -33.47 -17.95
CA SER A 167 -27.82 -33.13 -18.85
C SER A 167 -26.72 -32.36 -18.12
N MET A 168 -27.06 -31.48 -17.17
CA MET A 168 -26.06 -30.81 -16.33
C MET A 168 -25.31 -31.77 -15.42
N THR A 169 -26.00 -32.77 -14.84
CA THR A 169 -25.33 -33.81 -14.06
C THR A 169 -24.33 -34.57 -14.92
N LYS A 170 -24.73 -34.99 -16.12
CA LYS A 170 -23.84 -35.67 -17.07
C LYS A 170 -22.66 -34.79 -17.50
N PHE A 171 -22.88 -33.50 -17.73
CA PHE A 171 -21.82 -32.54 -18.03
C PHE A 171 -20.82 -32.42 -16.87
N ARG A 172 -21.31 -32.38 -15.62
CA ARG A 172 -20.46 -32.36 -14.42
C ARG A 172 -19.60 -33.60 -14.27
N GLU A 173 -20.11 -34.76 -14.67
CA GLU A 173 -19.38 -36.03 -14.63
C GLU A 173 -18.32 -36.13 -15.74
N LEU A 174 -18.63 -35.66 -16.94
CA LEU A 174 -17.72 -35.75 -18.10
C LEU A 174 -16.65 -34.68 -18.12
N HIS A 175 -16.93 -33.50 -17.55
CA HIS A 175 -16.05 -32.34 -17.59
C HIS A 175 -15.73 -31.80 -16.18
N PRO A 176 -15.12 -32.62 -15.30
CA PRO A 176 -14.88 -32.25 -13.91
C PRO A 176 -14.01 -30.99 -13.77
N ASP A 177 -12.97 -30.84 -14.59
CA ASP A 177 -12.03 -29.70 -14.55
C ASP A 177 -12.71 -28.35 -14.88
N LEU A 178 -13.65 -28.37 -15.83
CA LEU A 178 -14.44 -27.19 -16.22
C LEU A 178 -15.48 -26.83 -15.15
N VAL A 179 -16.00 -27.84 -14.45
CA VAL A 179 -16.96 -27.66 -13.36
C VAL A 179 -16.26 -27.22 -12.08
N GLU A 180 -15.06 -27.69 -11.79
CA GLU A 180 -14.23 -27.25 -10.68
C GLU A 180 -13.82 -25.78 -10.83
N SER A 181 -13.51 -25.34 -12.06
CA SER A 181 -13.36 -23.93 -12.40
C SER A 181 -14.62 -23.10 -12.10
N MET A 182 -15.81 -23.68 -12.24
CA MET A 182 -17.08 -23.02 -11.88
C MET A 182 -17.34 -23.08 -10.36
N ALA A 183 -16.96 -24.18 -9.72
CA ALA A 183 -17.06 -24.43 -8.28
C ALA A 183 -16.11 -23.58 -7.42
N ASN A 184 -15.01 -23.12 -8.00
CA ASN A 184 -14.15 -22.08 -7.41
C ASN A 184 -14.86 -20.73 -7.24
N LYS A 185 -16.06 -20.55 -7.83
CA LYS A 185 -17.01 -19.49 -7.49
C LYS A 185 -18.14 -19.89 -6.53
N GLY A 186 -18.20 -21.13 -6.00
CA GLY A 186 -19.17 -21.40 -4.93
C GLY A 186 -19.55 -22.83 -4.53
N SER A 187 -18.71 -23.87 -4.56
CA SER A 187 -19.12 -25.14 -3.90
C SER A 187 -18.17 -25.72 -2.85
N ASN A 188 -16.86 -25.45 -2.89
CA ASN A 188 -15.94 -25.97 -1.86
C ASN A 188 -15.34 -24.89 -0.95
N ILE A 189 -15.38 -23.62 -1.34
CA ILE A 189 -14.99 -22.50 -0.47
C ILE A 189 -16.19 -22.18 0.43
N PRO A 190 -16.03 -22.17 1.77
CA PRO A 190 -17.08 -21.71 2.67
C PRO A 190 -17.68 -20.36 2.22
N GLU A 191 -19.01 -20.22 2.25
CA GLU A 191 -19.67 -18.97 1.83
C GLU A 191 -19.30 -17.80 2.75
N LYS A 192 -19.07 -16.62 2.16
CA LYS A 192 -18.83 -15.40 2.95
C LYS A 192 -20.04 -15.10 3.86
N PRO A 193 -19.78 -14.68 5.11
CA PRO A 193 -20.84 -14.38 6.07
C PRO A 193 -21.66 -13.17 5.62
N LYS A 194 -22.98 -13.25 5.81
CA LYS A 194 -23.92 -12.21 5.40
C LYS A 194 -23.91 -11.03 6.37
N THR A 195 -24.13 -9.82 5.86
CA THR A 195 -24.26 -8.61 6.70
C THR A 195 -25.53 -8.65 7.55
N PRO A 196 -25.62 -7.88 8.64
CA PRO A 196 -26.83 -7.81 9.45
C PRO A 196 -28.07 -7.43 8.63
N GLN A 197 -27.92 -6.45 7.75
CA GLN A 197 -28.97 -6.04 6.81
C GLN A 197 -29.37 -7.18 5.88
N GLN A 198 -28.41 -7.87 5.25
CA GLN A 198 -28.70 -9.01 4.35
C GLN A 198 -29.43 -10.15 5.07
N LEU A 199 -29.05 -10.46 6.31
CA LEU A 199 -29.72 -11.49 7.11
C LEU A 199 -31.17 -11.13 7.40
N TRP A 200 -31.42 -9.88 7.75
CA TRP A 200 -32.77 -9.38 7.97
C TRP A 200 -33.58 -9.32 6.66
N LEU A 201 -33.00 -8.80 5.57
CA LEU A 201 -33.62 -8.76 4.25
C LEU A 201 -34.05 -10.15 3.78
N ASN A 202 -33.19 -11.16 3.92
CA ASN A 202 -33.51 -12.53 3.55
C ASN A 202 -34.62 -13.14 4.43
N HIS A 203 -34.67 -12.75 5.70
CA HIS A 203 -35.73 -13.17 6.61
C HIS A 203 -37.07 -12.54 6.22
N GLU A 204 -37.11 -11.22 6.03
CA GLU A 204 -38.34 -10.50 5.72
C GLU A 204 -38.80 -10.72 4.28
N LYS A 205 -37.89 -10.91 3.32
CA LYS A 205 -38.23 -11.24 1.93
C LYS A 205 -39.10 -12.48 1.84
N LYS A 206 -38.85 -13.50 2.68
CA LYS A 206 -39.69 -14.70 2.77
C LYS A 206 -41.09 -14.38 3.29
N ALA A 207 -41.20 -13.46 4.25
CA ALA A 207 -42.49 -13.04 4.80
C ALA A 207 -43.29 -12.17 3.81
N VAL A 208 -42.62 -11.21 3.15
CA VAL A 208 -43.24 -10.32 2.14
C VAL A 208 -43.66 -11.10 0.90
N LEU A 209 -42.88 -12.07 0.43
CA LEU A 209 -43.27 -12.90 -0.72
C LEU A 209 -44.49 -13.76 -0.40
N LYS A 210 -44.67 -14.15 0.87
CA LYS A 210 -45.84 -14.90 1.32
C LYS A 210 -47.12 -14.05 1.36
N THR A 211 -47.00 -12.75 1.65
CA THR A 211 -48.15 -11.84 1.73
C THR A 211 -48.42 -11.10 0.42
N ARG A 212 -47.41 -10.95 -0.43
CA ARG A 212 -47.49 -10.29 -1.75
C ARG A 212 -46.75 -11.15 -2.80
N PRO A 213 -47.34 -12.28 -3.24
CA PRO A 213 -46.73 -13.14 -4.24
C PRO A 213 -46.57 -12.46 -5.61
N ASP A 214 -47.34 -11.41 -5.87
CA ASP A 214 -47.33 -10.67 -7.15
C ASP A 214 -46.36 -9.47 -7.17
N ALA A 215 -45.67 -9.18 -6.05
CA ALA A 215 -44.75 -8.05 -5.97
C ALA A 215 -43.42 -8.33 -6.68
N THR A 216 -42.91 -7.35 -7.42
CA THR A 216 -41.64 -7.48 -8.13
C THR A 216 -40.46 -7.52 -7.16
N SER A 217 -39.38 -8.22 -7.50
CA SER A 217 -38.14 -8.24 -6.70
C SER A 217 -37.61 -6.84 -6.37
N LYS A 218 -37.78 -5.87 -7.28
CA LYS A 218 -37.41 -4.47 -7.10
C LYS A 218 -38.25 -3.80 -6.00
N ASP A 219 -39.57 -3.97 -6.05
CA ASP A 219 -40.52 -3.44 -5.07
C ASP A 219 -40.25 -4.00 -3.67
N ILE A 220 -39.98 -5.31 -3.58
CA ILE A 220 -39.65 -5.97 -2.31
C ILE A 220 -38.34 -5.41 -1.73
N LYS A 221 -37.31 -5.23 -2.57
CA LYS A 221 -36.02 -4.66 -2.13
C LYS A 221 -36.18 -3.23 -1.61
N GLU A 222 -36.97 -2.40 -2.29
CA GLU A 222 -37.23 -1.01 -1.88
C GLU A 222 -38.01 -0.92 -0.56
N ILE A 223 -39.11 -1.69 -0.43
CA ILE A 223 -39.91 -1.74 0.80
C ILE A 223 -39.06 -2.17 1.99
N LEU A 224 -38.27 -3.23 1.80
CA LEU A 224 -37.42 -3.75 2.87
C LEU A 224 -36.26 -2.79 3.19
N GLY A 225 -35.68 -2.12 2.20
CA GLY A 225 -34.66 -1.09 2.43
C GLY A 225 -35.15 0.03 3.36
N LYS A 226 -36.36 0.56 3.10
CA LYS A 226 -36.99 1.59 3.96
C LYS A 226 -37.32 1.06 5.35
N GLN A 227 -37.75 -0.19 5.46
CA GLN A 227 -38.04 -0.82 6.75
C GLN A 227 -36.77 -1.03 7.59
N TRP A 228 -35.63 -1.36 6.97
CA TRP A 228 -34.34 -1.49 7.67
C TRP A 228 -33.89 -0.18 8.34
N THR A 229 -34.03 0.95 7.65
CA THR A 229 -33.64 2.27 8.18
C THR A 229 -34.55 2.73 9.33
N GLN A 230 -35.78 2.21 9.40
CA GLN A 230 -36.75 2.48 10.47
C GLN A 230 -36.70 1.46 11.63
N LEU A 231 -35.90 0.39 11.52
CA LEU A 231 -35.76 -0.57 12.61
C LEU A 231 -35.18 0.07 13.86
N SER A 232 -35.73 -0.29 15.02
CA SER A 232 -35.17 0.09 16.31
C SER A 232 -33.80 -0.53 16.55
N ASP A 233 -32.96 0.17 17.32
CA ASP A 233 -31.63 -0.26 17.71
C ASP A 233 -31.62 -1.68 18.33
N LYS A 234 -32.60 -2.00 19.18
CA LYS A 234 -32.76 -3.34 19.77
C LYS A 234 -32.97 -4.43 18.71
N LYS A 235 -33.74 -4.15 17.66
CA LYS A 235 -33.95 -5.10 16.55
C LYS A 235 -32.69 -5.23 15.68
N ARG A 236 -32.00 -4.13 15.41
CA ARG A 236 -30.72 -4.13 14.67
C ARG A 236 -29.64 -4.93 15.38
N LEU A 237 -29.52 -4.76 16.70
CA LEU A 237 -28.56 -5.50 17.54
C LEU A 237 -28.73 -7.02 17.44
N LYS A 238 -29.97 -7.53 17.34
CA LYS A 238 -30.23 -8.96 17.13
C LYS A 238 -29.58 -9.48 15.84
N TRP A 239 -29.69 -8.73 14.75
CA TRP A 239 -29.11 -9.12 13.46
C TRP A 239 -27.60 -8.92 13.41
N ILE A 240 -27.09 -7.90 14.11
CA ILE A 240 -25.65 -7.68 14.31
C ILE A 240 -25.03 -8.88 15.04
N ALA A 241 -25.63 -9.32 16.15
CA ALA A 241 -25.18 -10.49 16.88
C ALA A 241 -25.17 -11.75 16.01
N LYS A 242 -26.25 -11.97 15.24
CA LYS A 242 -26.37 -13.12 14.33
C LYS A 242 -25.34 -13.09 13.19
N SER A 243 -25.05 -11.91 12.62
CA SER A 243 -24.01 -11.76 11.58
C SER A 243 -22.63 -12.07 12.12
N LEU A 244 -22.32 -11.60 13.34
CA LEU A 244 -21.03 -11.87 13.99
C LEU A 244 -20.84 -13.34 14.35
N GLU A 245 -21.91 -14.03 14.76
CA GLU A 245 -21.89 -15.47 15.00
C GLU A 245 -21.57 -16.24 13.70
N GLN A 246 -22.23 -15.89 12.59
CA GLN A 246 -21.91 -16.46 11.28
C GLN A 246 -20.48 -16.15 10.83
N GLN A 247 -20.00 -14.94 11.12
CA GLN A 247 -18.63 -14.55 10.82
C GLN A 247 -17.62 -15.40 11.62
N LYS A 248 -17.88 -15.65 12.91
CA LYS A 248 -17.05 -16.51 13.75
C LYS A 248 -17.02 -17.95 13.22
N LEU A 249 -18.17 -18.49 12.83
CA LEU A 249 -18.27 -19.82 12.24
C LEU A 249 -17.48 -19.91 10.93
N TYR A 250 -17.66 -18.93 10.04
CA TYR A 250 -16.93 -18.83 8.78
C TYR A 250 -15.42 -18.75 8.98
N GLN A 251 -14.94 -17.96 9.96
CA GLN A 251 -13.52 -17.90 10.29
C GLN A 251 -12.97 -19.22 10.84
N GLY A 252 -13.81 -20.04 11.47
CA GLY A 252 -13.45 -21.41 11.88
C GLY A 252 -13.33 -22.34 10.68
N THR A 253 -14.40 -22.44 9.88
CA THR A 253 -14.44 -23.31 8.69
C THR A 253 -13.38 -22.93 7.65
N MET A 254 -13.10 -21.64 7.47
CA MET A 254 -12.06 -21.17 6.56
C MET A 254 -10.65 -21.53 7.04
N ARG A 255 -10.41 -21.56 8.36
CA ARG A 255 -9.12 -22.00 8.92
C ARG A 255 -8.89 -23.49 8.65
N GLU A 256 -9.91 -24.31 8.86
CA GLU A 256 -9.87 -25.74 8.55
C GLU A 256 -9.66 -25.98 7.04
N TYR A 257 -10.36 -25.22 6.20
CA TYR A 257 -10.23 -25.29 4.75
C TYR A 257 -8.81 -24.97 4.26
N ILE A 258 -8.20 -23.89 4.76
CA ILE A 258 -6.82 -23.52 4.41
C ILE A 258 -5.81 -24.58 4.88
N GLN A 259 -6.07 -25.21 6.03
CA GLN A 259 -5.22 -26.30 6.50
C GLN A 259 -5.32 -27.54 5.59
N GLN A 260 -6.49 -27.79 5.00
CA GLN A 260 -6.72 -28.90 4.09
C GLN A 260 -6.23 -28.61 2.64
N HIS A 261 -6.08 -27.34 2.28
CA HIS A 261 -5.69 -26.89 0.95
C HIS A 261 -4.49 -25.91 0.98
N PRO A 262 -3.29 -26.37 1.38
CA PRO A 262 -2.09 -25.52 1.46
C PRO A 262 -1.63 -24.97 0.09
N GLU A 263 -2.08 -25.55 -1.02
CA GLU A 263 -1.79 -25.14 -2.40
C GLU A 263 -2.47 -23.81 -2.82
N LEU A 264 -3.52 -23.38 -2.11
CA LEU A 264 -4.33 -22.21 -2.51
C LEU A 264 -3.72 -20.85 -2.13
N ASN A 265 -2.57 -20.80 -1.42
CA ASN A 265 -1.86 -19.56 -1.04
C ASN A 265 -2.78 -18.43 -0.52
N MET A 266 -3.86 -18.78 0.20
CA MET A 266 -4.85 -17.82 0.69
C MET A 266 -4.36 -17.17 2.00
N THR A 267 -4.21 -15.85 2.03
CA THR A 267 -3.69 -15.14 3.20
C THR A 267 -4.73 -15.05 4.33
N GLN A 268 -4.28 -15.24 5.58
CA GLN A 268 -5.14 -15.18 6.78
C GLN A 268 -5.95 -13.89 6.90
N GLU A 269 -5.45 -12.79 6.33
CA GLU A 269 -6.10 -11.48 6.35
C GLU A 269 -7.31 -11.37 5.40
N ALA A 270 -7.41 -12.23 4.38
CA ALA A 270 -8.44 -12.14 3.34
C ALA A 270 -9.85 -12.45 3.87
N PHE A 271 -9.99 -13.35 4.85
CA PHE A 271 -11.27 -13.81 5.40
C PHE A 271 -11.62 -13.23 6.77
N VAL A 272 -10.78 -12.36 7.34
CA VAL A 272 -11.02 -11.70 8.64
C VAL A 272 -11.70 -10.32 8.47
N LYS A 273 -12.14 -9.97 7.25
CA LYS A 273 -12.88 -8.71 6.98
C LYS A 273 -14.19 -8.67 7.77
N SER A 274 -14.44 -7.53 8.43
CA SER A 274 -15.66 -7.24 9.22
C SER A 274 -16.92 -7.26 8.34
N THR A 275 -17.97 -7.92 8.80
CA THR A 275 -19.31 -7.89 8.16
C THR A 275 -20.15 -6.67 8.57
N LEU A 276 -19.72 -5.96 9.61
CA LEU A 276 -20.44 -4.79 10.14
C LEU A 276 -19.99 -3.50 9.47
N THR A 277 -20.96 -2.66 9.14
CA THR A 277 -20.76 -1.25 8.78
C THR A 277 -20.29 -0.42 9.98
N LYS A 278 -19.82 0.81 9.73
CA LYS A 278 -19.39 1.74 10.79
C LYS A 278 -20.51 2.06 11.79
N ALA A 279 -21.73 2.24 11.30
CA ALA A 279 -22.90 2.52 12.14
C ALA A 279 -23.30 1.31 12.98
N GLU A 280 -23.31 0.10 12.40
CA GLU A 280 -23.62 -1.14 13.12
C GLU A 280 -22.55 -1.46 14.17
N ARG A 281 -21.28 -1.23 13.85
CA ARG A 281 -20.17 -1.37 14.81
C ARG A 281 -20.32 -0.40 15.98
N HIS A 282 -20.61 0.86 15.71
CA HIS A 282 -20.85 1.85 16.77
C HIS A 282 -22.07 1.48 17.63
N LEU A 283 -23.15 1.00 17.02
CA LEU A 283 -24.33 0.55 17.74
C LEU A 283 -24.01 -0.64 18.66
N LYS A 284 -23.20 -1.58 18.19
CA LYS A 284 -22.72 -2.70 19.00
C LYS A 284 -21.77 -2.25 20.11
N ASP A 285 -20.78 -1.43 19.81
CA ASP A 285 -19.85 -0.89 20.81
C ASP A 285 -20.62 -0.20 21.94
N LYS A 286 -21.65 0.59 21.60
CA LYS A 286 -22.53 1.23 22.56
C LYS A 286 -23.35 0.24 23.41
N SER A 287 -23.84 -0.87 22.81
CA SER A 287 -24.57 -1.90 23.57
C SER A 287 -23.67 -2.71 24.49
N ASP A 288 -22.42 -2.93 24.07
CA ASP A 288 -21.41 -3.66 24.84
C ASP A 288 -20.85 -2.80 26.00
N GLY A 289 -21.23 -1.52 26.08
CA GLY A 289 -20.76 -0.59 27.10
C GLY A 289 -19.36 -0.06 26.83
N ARG A 290 -18.87 -0.18 25.59
CA ARG A 290 -17.59 0.38 25.19
C ARG A 290 -17.67 1.92 25.25
N PRO A 291 -16.76 2.58 25.98
CA PRO A 291 -16.78 4.05 26.07
C PRO A 291 -16.54 4.71 24.72
N ASP A 292 -17.21 5.84 24.48
CA ASP A 292 -17.05 6.65 23.27
C ASP A 292 -15.80 7.52 23.35
N LYS A 293 -15.05 7.60 22.23
CA LYS A 293 -13.84 8.43 22.16
C LYS A 293 -14.20 9.91 22.35
N PRO A 294 -13.58 10.61 23.31
CA PRO A 294 -13.87 12.01 23.54
C PRO A 294 -13.34 12.90 22.41
N PRO A 295 -13.96 14.08 22.17
CA PRO A 295 -13.47 15.04 21.21
C PRO A 295 -11.98 15.39 21.44
N PRO A 296 -11.19 15.59 20.36
CA PRO A 296 -9.73 15.61 20.44
C PRO A 296 -9.14 16.88 21.07
N ASN A 297 -9.86 18.00 21.09
CA ASN A 297 -9.39 19.27 21.66
C ASN A 297 -10.56 20.11 22.19
N GLY A 298 -10.26 21.22 22.88
CA GLY A 298 -11.27 22.13 23.44
C GLY A 298 -12.23 22.73 22.41
N TYR A 299 -11.76 23.01 21.19
CA TYR A 299 -12.63 23.49 20.10
C TYR A 299 -13.64 22.41 19.69
N SER A 300 -13.20 21.17 19.48
CA SER A 300 -14.09 20.06 19.13
C SER A 300 -15.10 19.74 20.24
N MET A 301 -14.72 19.91 21.52
CA MET A 301 -15.65 19.82 22.65
C MET A 301 -16.73 20.90 22.57
N PHE A 302 -16.32 22.15 22.33
CA PHE A 302 -17.26 23.26 22.13
C PHE A 302 -18.20 23.01 20.94
N CYS A 303 -17.66 22.54 19.80
CA CYS A 303 -18.48 22.19 18.65
C CYS A 303 -19.48 21.07 18.98
N ALA A 304 -19.06 20.02 19.70
CA ALA A 304 -19.95 18.91 20.06
C ALA A 304 -21.10 19.34 20.96
N GLU A 305 -20.84 20.20 21.94
CA GLU A 305 -21.85 20.76 22.85
C GLU A 305 -22.83 21.68 22.10
N LEU A 306 -22.30 22.54 21.23
CA LEU A 306 -23.09 23.47 20.44
C LEU A 306 -23.90 22.78 19.33
N MET A 307 -23.37 21.70 18.72
CA MET A 307 -24.12 20.88 17.77
C MET A 307 -25.26 20.11 18.44
N SER A 308 -25.09 19.75 19.72
CA SER A 308 -26.13 19.03 20.47
C SER A 308 -27.31 19.93 20.86
N SER A 309 -27.08 21.24 21.01
CA SER A 309 -28.12 22.22 21.37
C SER A 309 -28.88 22.81 20.17
N MET A 310 -28.32 22.73 18.96
CA MET A 310 -28.96 23.22 17.72
C MET A 310 -29.28 22.03 16.81
N LYS A 311 -30.42 21.36 17.02
CA LYS A 311 -30.79 20.19 16.19
C LYS A 311 -31.47 20.57 14.87
N ASP A 312 -32.09 21.76 14.82
CA ASP A 312 -32.92 22.22 13.69
C ASP A 312 -32.14 22.96 12.60
N VAL A 313 -30.83 23.14 12.79
CA VAL A 313 -29.94 23.82 11.84
C VAL A 313 -29.12 22.76 11.08
N PRO A 314 -29.02 22.83 9.73
CA PRO A 314 -28.23 21.89 8.93
C PRO A 314 -26.78 21.76 9.42
N SER A 315 -26.23 20.55 9.37
CA SER A 315 -24.93 20.22 9.97
C SER A 315 -23.78 21.11 9.48
N THR A 316 -23.77 21.43 8.19
CA THR A 316 -22.80 22.32 7.54
C THR A 316 -22.87 23.73 8.14
N GLN A 317 -24.08 24.26 8.34
CA GLN A 317 -24.30 25.57 8.96
C GLN A 317 -23.92 25.56 10.44
N ARG A 318 -24.22 24.47 11.17
CA ARG A 318 -23.80 24.33 12.58
C ARG A 318 -22.29 24.42 12.73
N MET A 319 -21.52 23.81 11.83
CA MET A 319 -20.07 23.87 11.88
C MET A 319 -19.54 25.29 11.63
N VAL A 320 -20.15 26.03 10.69
CA VAL A 320 -19.83 27.45 10.45
C VAL A 320 -20.08 28.29 11.71
N MET A 321 -21.25 28.10 12.34
CA MET A 321 -21.62 28.78 13.59
C MET A 321 -20.65 28.46 14.73
N CYS A 322 -20.21 27.19 14.85
CA CYS A 322 -19.20 26.80 15.83
C CYS A 322 -17.88 27.56 15.62
N SER A 323 -17.42 27.69 14.38
CA SER A 323 -16.18 28.41 14.07
C SER A 323 -16.27 29.90 14.39
N GLN A 324 -17.41 30.54 14.10
CA GLN A 324 -17.65 31.97 14.37
C GLN A 324 -17.72 32.24 15.87
N ARG A 325 -18.51 31.46 16.62
CA ARG A 325 -18.63 31.62 18.07
C ARG A 325 -17.32 31.32 18.79
N TRP A 326 -16.57 30.31 18.35
CA TRP A 326 -15.26 30.02 18.93
C TRP A 326 -14.26 31.18 18.76
N LYS A 327 -14.28 31.88 17.61
CA LYS A 327 -13.42 33.06 17.42
C LYS A 327 -13.75 34.18 18.42
N LEU A 328 -15.02 34.37 18.74
CA LEU A 328 -15.51 35.39 19.66
C LEU A 328 -15.29 35.05 21.15
N LEU A 329 -15.06 33.77 21.50
CA LEU A 329 -14.78 33.36 22.88
C LEU A 329 -13.47 33.95 23.42
N LYS A 330 -13.49 34.34 24.69
CA LYS A 330 -12.31 34.81 25.42
C LYS A 330 -11.33 33.65 25.65
N GLN A 331 -10.06 33.96 25.82
CA GLN A 331 -9.03 32.93 26.04
C GLN A 331 -9.31 32.10 27.30
N CYS A 332 -9.80 32.71 28.38
CA CYS A 332 -10.18 31.99 29.60
C CYS A 332 -11.28 30.94 29.38
N GLU A 333 -12.25 31.23 28.49
CA GLU A 333 -13.32 30.31 28.14
C GLU A 333 -12.79 29.16 27.26
N LYS A 334 -11.92 29.48 26.29
CA LYS A 334 -11.23 28.49 25.47
C LYS A 334 -10.39 27.53 26.32
N ASP A 335 -9.69 28.05 27.32
CA ASP A 335 -8.90 27.26 28.26
C ASP A 335 -9.78 26.38 29.16
N ALA A 336 -10.98 26.84 29.54
CA ALA A 336 -11.95 26.03 30.27
C ALA A 336 -12.45 24.83 29.43
N TYR A 337 -12.74 25.05 28.14
CA TYR A 337 -13.08 23.96 27.22
C TYR A 337 -11.92 22.98 27.01
N GLN A 338 -10.68 23.48 26.94
CA GLN A 338 -9.49 22.65 26.85
C GLN A 338 -9.32 21.77 28.11
N LYS A 339 -9.49 22.34 29.31
CA LYS A 339 -9.47 21.59 30.58
C LYS A 339 -10.58 20.52 30.64
N ARG A 340 -11.80 20.84 30.19
CA ARG A 340 -12.92 19.89 30.13
C ARG A 340 -12.64 18.75 29.15
N CYS A 341 -12.02 19.06 28.00
CA CYS A 341 -11.56 18.05 27.04
C CYS A 341 -10.54 17.09 27.66
N GLU A 342 -9.52 17.64 28.35
CA GLU A 342 -8.50 16.85 29.03
C GLU A 342 -9.07 15.99 30.16
N GLN A 343 -10.03 16.52 30.92
CA GLN A 343 -10.73 15.74 31.94
C GLN A 343 -11.50 14.57 31.32
N ARG A 344 -12.28 14.82 30.27
CA ARG A 344 -13.04 13.75 29.59
C ARG A 344 -12.12 12.69 28.97
N LYS A 345 -10.91 13.05 28.54
CA LYS A 345 -9.90 12.07 28.10
C LYS A 345 -9.45 11.15 29.24
N LYS A 346 -9.23 11.71 30.43
CA LYS A 346 -8.91 10.89 31.62
C LYS A 346 -10.06 9.99 32.02
N ASP A 347 -11.28 10.53 32.03
CA ASP A 347 -12.48 9.75 32.34
C ASP A 347 -12.65 8.60 31.34
N PHE A 348 -12.46 8.87 30.04
CA PHE A 348 -12.45 7.85 28.99
C PHE A 348 -11.36 6.79 29.19
N GLU A 349 -10.14 7.18 29.56
CA GLU A 349 -9.06 6.23 29.85
C GLU A 349 -9.43 5.31 31.04
N ILE A 350 -10.06 5.86 32.09
CA ILE A 350 -10.52 5.09 33.24
C ILE A 350 -11.63 4.13 32.83
N ASP A 351 -12.66 4.62 32.13
CA ASP A 351 -13.80 3.83 31.69
C ASP A 351 -13.38 2.76 30.67
N MET A 352 -12.44 3.08 29.77
CA MET A 352 -11.93 2.13 28.78
C MET A 352 -11.13 1.02 29.47
N ASN A 353 -10.31 1.35 30.47
CA ASN A 353 -9.62 0.34 31.26
C ASN A 353 -10.60 -0.53 32.05
N ARG A 354 -11.65 0.06 32.63
CA ARG A 354 -12.72 -0.70 33.31
C ARG A 354 -13.41 -1.66 32.34
N PHE A 355 -13.73 -1.20 31.14
CA PHE A 355 -14.33 -2.02 30.09
C PHE A 355 -13.39 -3.18 29.70
N LEU A 356 -12.12 -2.91 29.42
CA LEU A 356 -11.14 -3.93 29.09
C LEU A 356 -10.97 -4.99 30.19
N SER A 357 -11.03 -4.59 31.47
CA SER A 357 -10.98 -5.51 32.61
C SER A 357 -12.26 -6.32 32.82
N SER A 358 -13.39 -5.89 32.24
CA SER A 358 -14.67 -6.63 32.28
C SER A 358 -14.81 -7.68 31.17
N LEU A 359 -13.94 -7.64 30.16
CA LEU A 359 -13.91 -8.56 29.04
C LEU A 359 -12.98 -9.75 29.31
N THR A 360 -13.22 -10.88 28.64
CA THR A 360 -12.32 -12.04 28.66
C THR A 360 -11.00 -11.71 27.95
N GLU A 361 -9.90 -12.41 28.26
CA GLU A 361 -8.58 -12.13 27.64
C GLU A 361 -8.59 -12.25 26.11
N GLU A 362 -9.35 -13.19 25.55
CA GLU A 362 -9.53 -13.34 24.11
C GLU A 362 -10.24 -12.12 23.48
N GLU A 363 -11.25 -11.61 24.19
CA GLU A 363 -12.03 -10.45 23.77
C GLU A 363 -11.23 -9.15 23.94
N GLN A 364 -10.45 -9.04 25.02
CA GLN A 364 -9.54 -7.94 25.27
C GLN A 364 -8.48 -7.82 24.15
N ASN A 365 -7.86 -8.95 23.76
CA ASN A 365 -6.90 -9.00 22.66
C ASN A 365 -7.55 -8.67 21.30
N ARG A 366 -8.82 -9.07 21.08
CA ARG A 366 -9.59 -8.65 19.90
C ARG A 366 -9.83 -7.14 19.87
N VAL A 367 -10.33 -6.56 20.96
CA VAL A 367 -10.60 -5.12 21.04
C VAL A 367 -9.32 -4.29 20.86
N LEU A 368 -8.20 -4.72 21.45
CA LEU A 368 -6.89 -4.08 21.30
C LEU A 368 -6.31 -4.21 19.87
N SER A 369 -6.53 -5.34 19.19
CA SER A 369 -6.09 -5.54 17.80
C SER A 369 -6.97 -4.78 16.80
N GLU A 370 -8.28 -4.71 17.02
CA GLU A 370 -9.20 -3.90 16.22
C GLU A 370 -8.90 -2.39 16.33
N ASP A 371 -8.58 -1.88 17.53
CA ASP A 371 -8.22 -0.45 17.70
C ASP A 371 -6.86 -0.12 17.04
N LYS A 372 -5.92 -1.09 16.98
CA LYS A 372 -4.67 -0.98 16.19
C LYS A 372 -4.93 -0.99 14.68
N LEU A 373 -5.89 -1.79 14.19
CA LEU A 373 -6.22 -1.90 12.76
C LEU A 373 -7.08 -0.74 12.24
N GLY A 374 -7.96 -0.18 13.08
CA GLY A 374 -8.77 1.01 12.76
C GLY A 374 -7.93 2.25 12.40
N PHE A 375 -6.69 2.32 12.88
CA PHE A 375 -5.74 3.40 12.55
C PHE A 375 -5.14 3.29 11.13
N LYS A 376 -5.19 2.10 10.49
CA LYS A 376 -4.62 1.88 9.16
C LYS A 376 -5.63 1.91 8.00
N ARG A 377 -6.94 1.81 8.26
CA ARG A 377 -7.96 1.63 7.21
C ARG A 377 -8.84 2.86 6.91
N GLY A 378 -8.70 3.95 7.66
CA GLY A 378 -9.39 5.22 7.39
C GLY A 378 -8.47 6.24 6.72
N GLY A 379 -8.37 6.25 5.39
CA GLY A 379 -7.54 7.24 4.69
C GLY A 379 -7.29 6.97 3.21
N ALA A 380 -8.32 6.68 2.44
CA ALA A 380 -8.25 6.66 0.98
C ALA A 380 -9.50 7.33 0.40
N ASN A 381 -9.54 8.67 0.45
CA ASN A 381 -10.19 9.57 -0.51
C ASN A 381 -10.21 11.02 0.02
N SER A 382 -9.10 11.73 -0.20
CA SER A 382 -9.05 13.20 -0.39
C SER A 382 -7.60 13.68 -0.62
N PRO A 383 -7.31 14.58 -1.58
CA PRO A 383 -5.93 14.85 -2.05
C PRO A 383 -5.12 15.84 -1.18
N ALA A 384 -5.57 16.19 0.02
CA ALA A 384 -4.99 17.29 0.81
C ALA A 384 -4.04 16.86 1.95
N ALA A 385 -3.76 15.56 2.13
CA ALA A 385 -3.03 15.06 3.30
C ALA A 385 -1.59 14.58 3.02
N LYS A 386 -0.91 15.08 1.98
CA LYS A 386 0.55 14.88 1.82
C LYS A 386 1.34 15.96 2.56
N LYS A 387 1.24 15.99 3.89
CA LYS A 387 2.27 16.52 4.82
C LYS A 387 1.80 16.26 6.26
N LYS A 388 2.48 15.31 6.92
CA LYS A 388 2.38 14.86 8.33
C LYS A 388 1.78 13.46 8.52
N ALA A 389 2.51 12.45 8.04
CA ALA A 389 2.37 11.09 8.54
C ALA A 389 3.77 10.47 8.74
N SER A 390 4.39 10.78 9.88
CA SER A 390 5.44 9.95 10.47
C SER A 390 5.60 10.27 11.96
N LYS A 391 4.65 9.80 12.78
CA LYS A 391 4.87 9.61 14.22
C LYS A 391 3.91 8.56 14.78
N ALA A 392 4.19 7.29 14.52
CA ALA A 392 3.79 6.16 15.38
C ALA A 392 4.47 4.83 14.95
N ALA A 393 5.80 4.78 15.10
CA ALA A 393 6.43 3.60 15.68
C ALA A 393 7.18 4.17 16.90
N ALA A 394 6.58 4.03 18.07
CA ALA A 394 7.18 4.49 19.31
C ALA A 394 8.32 3.53 19.67
N ASN A 395 9.53 3.87 19.27
CA ASN A 395 10.75 3.40 19.93
C ASN A 395 10.77 4.01 21.35
N PRO A 396 11.25 3.29 22.38
CA PRO A 396 11.21 3.72 23.80
C PRO A 396 12.14 4.90 24.14
N GLU A 397 12.56 5.70 23.17
CA GLU A 397 13.53 6.80 23.32
C GLU A 397 12.92 8.21 23.33
N LYS A 398 11.59 8.36 23.32
CA LYS A 398 11.00 9.69 23.58
C LYS A 398 11.20 10.04 25.06
N PRO A 399 11.92 11.12 25.41
CA PRO A 399 12.02 11.53 26.80
C PRO A 399 10.61 11.83 27.33
N LYS A 400 10.24 11.18 28.44
CA LYS A 400 9.05 11.50 29.22
C LYS A 400 9.17 12.97 29.65
N ARG A 401 8.03 13.66 29.77
CA ARG A 401 7.94 15.07 30.22
C ARG A 401 8.78 15.28 31.50
N PRO A 402 9.39 16.47 31.70
CA PRO A 402 10.26 16.71 32.84
C PRO A 402 9.58 16.33 34.15
N ILE A 403 10.28 15.51 34.93
CA ILE A 403 9.81 14.91 36.17
C ILE A 403 9.65 16.04 37.20
N SER A 404 8.41 16.23 37.71
CA SER A 404 8.13 17.24 38.74
C SER A 404 8.95 16.99 40.01
N ALA A 405 9.37 18.03 40.74
CA ALA A 405 10.12 17.90 41.99
C ALA A 405 9.47 16.95 43.01
N MET A 406 8.13 16.93 43.04
CA MET A 406 7.34 16.00 43.86
C MET A 406 7.57 14.53 43.47
N PHE A 407 7.68 14.26 42.17
CA PHE A 407 7.89 12.92 41.66
C PHE A 407 9.32 12.43 41.89
N ILE A 408 10.31 13.34 41.78
CA ILE A 408 11.71 13.06 42.17
C ILE A 408 11.78 12.69 43.66
N PHE A 409 11.05 13.43 44.50
CA PHE A 409 10.93 13.10 45.92
C PHE A 409 10.23 11.76 46.17
N SER A 410 9.14 11.47 45.46
CA SER A 410 8.42 10.21 45.62
C SER A 410 9.27 9.01 45.20
N GLU A 411 10.05 9.10 44.12
CA GLU A 411 10.97 8.02 43.70
C GLU A 411 12.03 7.69 44.77
N GLU A 412 12.59 8.70 45.45
CA GLU A 412 13.61 8.47 46.51
C GLU A 412 13.00 7.87 47.79
N ARG A 413 11.73 8.18 48.08
CA ARG A 413 11.08 7.83 49.36
C ARG A 413 10.13 6.64 49.28
N ARG A 414 9.55 6.36 48.11
CA ARG A 414 8.64 5.23 47.88
C ARG A 414 9.26 3.88 48.26
N PRO A 415 10.49 3.50 47.86
CA PRO A 415 11.04 2.19 48.23
C PRO A 415 11.28 2.05 49.74
N LYS A 416 11.68 3.13 50.43
CA LYS A 416 11.86 3.14 51.89
C LYS A 416 10.53 2.99 52.61
N LEU A 417 9.51 3.68 52.13
CA LEU A 417 8.18 3.68 52.71
C LEU A 417 7.43 2.38 52.42
N GLN A 418 7.68 1.73 51.27
CA GLN A 418 7.20 0.38 50.94
C GLN A 418 7.85 -0.68 51.84
N GLN A 419 9.13 -0.52 52.19
CA GLN A 419 9.83 -1.43 53.09
C GLN A 419 9.38 -1.29 54.55
N GLU A 420 9.09 -0.06 54.99
CA GLU A 420 8.57 0.23 56.35
C GLU A 420 7.09 -0.15 56.51
N ARG A 421 6.32 -0.14 55.42
CA ARG A 421 4.89 -0.43 55.40
C ARG A 421 4.53 -1.31 54.20
N PRO A 422 4.96 -2.59 54.21
CA PRO A 422 4.69 -3.52 53.11
C PRO A 422 3.20 -3.82 52.92
N ASP A 423 2.37 -3.59 53.96
CA ASP A 423 0.93 -3.85 53.95
C ASP A 423 0.10 -2.72 53.29
N LEU A 424 0.73 -1.57 52.97
CA LEU A 424 0.03 -0.46 52.32
C LEU A 424 -0.01 -0.64 50.81
N SER A 425 -1.17 -0.38 50.22
CA SER A 425 -1.33 -0.39 48.77
C SER A 425 -0.56 0.75 48.11
N ASP A 426 -0.14 0.55 46.85
CA ASP A 426 0.57 1.54 46.04
C ASP A 426 -0.16 2.89 45.94
N SER A 427 -1.49 2.88 46.04
CA SER A 427 -2.36 4.06 46.06
C SER A 427 -2.26 4.82 47.39
N GLU A 428 -2.19 4.11 48.51
CA GLU A 428 -2.03 4.69 49.85
C GLU A 428 -0.63 5.24 50.04
N LEU A 429 0.38 4.53 49.53
CA LEU A 429 1.76 4.98 49.56
C LEU A 429 1.93 6.29 48.78
N THR A 430 1.28 6.40 47.62
CA THR A 430 1.28 7.64 46.82
C THR A 430 0.63 8.80 47.57
N ARG A 431 -0.50 8.57 48.27
CA ARG A 431 -1.16 9.59 49.10
C ARG A 431 -0.29 10.01 50.28
N LEU A 432 0.39 9.07 50.94
CA LEU A 432 1.27 9.34 52.06
C LEU A 432 2.48 10.16 51.62
N LEU A 433 3.10 9.80 50.49
CA LEU A 433 4.20 10.57 49.90
C LEU A 433 3.77 12.00 49.53
N ALA A 434 2.55 12.20 49.03
CA ALA A 434 2.00 13.54 48.75
C ALA A 434 1.82 14.39 50.02
N ARG A 435 1.36 13.80 51.13
CA ARG A 435 1.30 14.49 52.43
C ARG A 435 2.69 14.84 52.94
N MET A 436 3.61 13.87 52.93
CA MET A 436 4.99 14.07 53.35
C MET A 436 5.67 15.18 52.54
N TRP A 437 5.42 15.24 51.23
CA TRP A 437 5.93 16.35 50.41
C TRP A 437 5.36 17.69 50.81
N ASN A 438 4.05 17.80 51.07
CA ASN A 438 3.44 19.06 51.49
C ASN A 438 3.97 19.52 52.85
N GLU A 439 4.27 18.58 53.76
CA GLU A 439 4.85 18.83 55.08
C GLU A 439 6.37 19.11 55.08
N LEU A 440 7.07 18.86 53.95
CA LEU A 440 8.50 19.16 53.89
C LEU A 440 8.77 20.67 54.02
N PRO A 441 9.77 21.07 54.81
CA PRO A 441 10.26 22.43 54.86
C PRO A 441 10.72 22.91 53.48
N ASP A 442 10.53 24.19 53.18
CA ASP A 442 10.86 24.77 51.87
C ASP A 442 12.33 24.57 51.48
N LYS A 443 13.25 24.62 52.45
CA LYS A 443 14.68 24.32 52.24
C LYS A 443 14.93 22.90 51.68
N LYS A 444 14.12 21.91 52.08
CA LYS A 444 14.22 20.53 51.57
C LYS A 444 13.51 20.37 50.23
N LYS A 445 12.38 21.04 50.01
CA LYS A 445 11.68 21.09 48.70
C LYS A 445 12.56 21.76 47.63
N GLU A 446 13.35 22.76 48.01
CA GLU A 446 14.24 23.49 47.10
C GLU A 446 15.30 22.58 46.45
N LYS A 447 15.83 21.59 47.19
CA LYS A 447 16.75 20.57 46.63
C LYS A 447 16.12 19.83 45.45
N PHE A 448 14.85 19.41 45.58
CA PHE A 448 14.14 18.69 44.53
C PHE A 448 13.69 19.60 43.39
N LYS A 449 13.35 20.86 43.68
CA LYS A 449 13.08 21.89 42.65
C LYS A 449 14.31 22.22 41.81
N ARG A 450 15.52 22.25 42.40
CA ARG A 450 16.78 22.40 41.66
C ARG A 450 17.07 21.19 40.78
N MET A 451 16.81 19.97 41.27
CA MET A 451 16.95 18.75 40.44
C MET A 451 15.94 18.72 39.28
N GLU A 452 14.69 19.15 39.49
CA GLU A 452 13.70 19.34 38.42
C GLU A 452 14.17 20.37 37.38
N ALA A 453 14.72 21.51 37.81
CA ALA A 453 15.22 22.53 36.91
C ALA A 453 16.40 22.05 36.04
N ILE A 454 17.31 21.25 36.63
CA ILE A 454 18.44 20.65 35.91
C ILE A 454 17.93 19.63 34.88
N LEU A 455 17.05 18.71 35.29
CA LEU A 455 16.46 17.71 34.38
C LEU A 455 15.63 18.36 33.27
N LYS A 456 14.91 19.45 33.56
CA LYS A 456 14.17 20.23 32.57
C LYS A 456 15.11 20.88 31.55
N ALA A 457 16.18 21.53 32.00
CA ALA A 457 17.17 22.14 31.12
C ALA A 457 17.91 21.10 30.26
N GLU A 458 18.13 19.90 30.78
CA GLU A 458 18.70 18.78 30.04
C GLU A 458 17.72 18.21 29.00
N THR A 459 16.43 18.10 29.33
CA THR A 459 15.40 17.68 28.37
C THR A 459 15.17 18.71 27.27
N GLU A 460 15.22 20.00 27.58
CA GLU A 460 15.06 21.11 26.60
C GLU A 460 16.25 21.15 25.62
N LYS A 461 17.48 20.97 26.12
CA LYS A 461 18.67 20.80 25.27
C LYS A 461 18.62 19.54 24.40
N ARG A 462 18.00 18.46 24.89
CA ARG A 462 17.81 17.20 24.13
C ARG A 462 16.70 17.32 23.08
N GLU A 463 15.64 18.08 23.35
CA GLU A 463 14.57 18.36 22.40
C GLU A 463 15.06 19.22 21.22
N ASP A 464 15.93 20.21 21.48
CA ASP A 464 16.49 21.07 20.42
C ASP A 464 17.47 20.28 19.52
N ARG A 465 18.25 19.36 20.09
CA ARG A 465 19.07 18.35 19.37
C ARG A 465 18.27 17.32 18.57
N SER A 466 16.93 17.34 18.60
CA SER A 466 16.09 16.32 17.96
C SER A 466 15.19 16.85 16.84
N ARG A 467 15.31 18.15 16.49
CA ARG A 467 14.71 18.71 15.27
C ARG A 467 15.63 18.44 14.08
N LEU A 468 15.13 17.71 13.08
CA LEU A 468 15.83 17.54 11.81
C LEU A 468 16.06 18.91 11.14
N PRO A 469 17.23 19.16 10.53
CA PRO A 469 17.45 20.35 9.72
C PRO A 469 16.42 20.43 8.57
N ASP A 470 15.96 21.64 8.24
CA ASP A 470 15.02 21.84 7.13
C ASP A 470 15.66 21.38 5.80
N PRO A 471 14.92 20.71 4.90
CA PRO A 471 15.44 20.29 3.61
C PRO A 471 16.04 21.46 2.81
N PRO A 472 17.12 21.22 2.04
CA PRO A 472 17.80 22.27 1.28
C PRO A 472 16.87 22.82 0.20
N LYS A 473 16.86 24.16 0.07
CA LYS A 473 16.01 24.88 -0.89
C LYS A 473 16.62 24.90 -2.28
N THR A 474 15.78 24.78 -3.31
CA THR A 474 16.25 24.90 -4.70
C THR A 474 16.56 26.36 -5.06
N ALA A 475 17.32 26.58 -6.14
CA ALA A 475 17.59 27.93 -6.65
C ALA A 475 16.30 28.71 -6.93
N GLN A 476 15.28 28.02 -7.45
CA GLN A 476 13.96 28.57 -7.69
C GLN A 476 13.27 28.97 -6.38
N ASP A 477 13.29 28.12 -5.34
CA ASP A 477 12.67 28.42 -4.04
C ASP A 477 13.29 29.63 -3.35
N ILE A 478 14.62 29.77 -3.42
CA ILE A 478 15.35 30.89 -2.82
C ILE A 478 15.02 32.19 -3.55
N TRP A 479 15.00 32.16 -4.89
CA TRP A 479 14.57 33.31 -5.68
C TRP A 479 13.10 33.65 -5.39
N GLN A 480 12.21 32.66 -5.40
CA GLN A 480 10.79 32.86 -5.13
C GLN A 480 10.55 33.51 -3.76
N GLN A 481 11.25 33.06 -2.71
CA GLN A 481 11.19 33.68 -1.38
C GLN A 481 11.67 35.13 -1.36
N SER A 482 12.62 35.49 -2.22
CA SER A 482 13.12 36.87 -2.30
C SER A 482 12.13 37.84 -2.96
N VAL A 483 11.27 37.35 -3.86
CA VAL A 483 10.33 38.18 -4.64
C VAL A 483 8.86 38.00 -4.24
N ILE A 484 8.54 37.04 -3.36
CA ILE A 484 7.16 36.69 -2.99
C ILE A 484 6.36 37.88 -2.46
N GLY A 485 7.00 38.82 -1.74
CA GLY A 485 6.34 40.03 -1.22
C GLY A 485 5.83 40.93 -2.35
N ASP A 486 6.68 41.20 -3.34
CA ASP A 486 6.36 42.07 -4.48
C ASP A 486 5.28 41.45 -5.38
N TYR A 487 5.36 40.15 -5.62
CA TYR A 487 4.35 39.43 -6.40
C TYR A 487 3.02 39.34 -5.64
N LEU A 488 3.02 39.12 -4.33
CA LEU A 488 1.78 39.16 -3.55
C LEU A 488 1.13 40.55 -3.56
N ALA A 489 1.91 41.63 -3.54
CA ALA A 489 1.40 42.99 -3.69
C ALA A 489 0.79 43.23 -5.08
N ARG A 490 1.46 42.80 -6.15
CA ARG A 490 0.98 42.92 -7.54
C ARG A 490 -0.30 42.15 -7.82
N PHE A 491 -0.50 41.00 -7.17
CA PHE A 491 -1.66 40.14 -7.35
C PHE A 491 -2.70 40.25 -6.21
N LYS A 492 -2.73 41.36 -5.46
CA LYS A 492 -3.72 41.62 -4.40
C LYS A 492 -3.83 40.48 -3.36
N SER A 493 -2.70 39.93 -2.94
CA SER A 493 -2.59 38.78 -2.02
C SER A 493 -3.12 37.43 -2.55
N ASP A 494 -3.41 37.34 -3.86
CA ASP A 494 -3.73 36.06 -4.51
C ASP A 494 -2.44 35.22 -4.67
N ARG A 495 -2.24 34.31 -3.72
CA ARG A 495 -1.03 33.48 -3.61
C ARG A 495 -0.86 32.54 -4.79
N ILE A 496 -1.94 32.06 -5.40
CA ILE A 496 -1.89 31.14 -6.54
C ILE A 496 -1.43 31.88 -7.80
N LYS A 497 -2.01 33.07 -8.07
CA LYS A 497 -1.62 33.88 -9.22
C LYS A 497 -0.21 34.43 -9.08
N ALA A 498 0.17 34.88 -7.89
CA ALA A 498 1.54 35.31 -7.59
C ALA A 498 2.56 34.19 -7.85
N GLN A 499 2.27 32.97 -7.38
CA GLN A 499 3.15 31.83 -7.57
C GLN A 499 3.29 31.43 -9.05
N LYS A 500 2.18 31.41 -9.81
CA LYS A 500 2.20 31.10 -11.26
C LYS A 500 2.99 32.15 -12.05
N ALA A 501 2.83 33.43 -11.72
CA ALA A 501 3.57 34.52 -12.35
C ALA A 501 5.08 34.47 -12.01
N MET A 502 5.43 34.05 -10.80
CA MET A 502 6.83 33.83 -10.41
C MET A 502 7.44 32.62 -11.15
N GLU A 503 6.70 31.53 -11.31
CA GLU A 503 7.19 30.36 -12.06
C GLU A 503 7.43 30.68 -13.55
N ALA A 504 6.56 31.50 -14.15
CA ALA A 504 6.74 32.00 -15.51
C ALA A 504 8.01 32.85 -15.65
N THR A 505 8.23 33.81 -14.74
CA THR A 505 9.42 34.67 -14.80
C THR A 505 10.71 33.93 -14.47
N TRP A 506 10.67 32.91 -13.60
CA TRP A 506 11.80 32.00 -13.42
C TRP A 506 12.13 31.22 -14.69
N SER A 507 11.12 30.76 -15.42
CA SER A 507 11.31 29.99 -16.65
C SER A 507 11.96 30.84 -17.75
N THR A 508 11.58 32.11 -17.87
CA THR A 508 12.13 33.05 -18.86
C THR A 508 13.44 33.72 -18.45
N MET A 509 13.86 33.58 -17.19
CA MET A 509 15.08 34.19 -16.67
C MET A 509 16.34 33.56 -17.28
N GLU A 510 17.31 34.42 -17.63
CA GLU A 510 18.52 33.97 -18.31
C GLU A 510 19.46 33.19 -17.38
N LYS A 511 20.32 32.33 -17.96
CA LYS A 511 21.30 31.54 -17.18
C LYS A 511 22.16 32.43 -16.29
N LYS A 512 22.56 33.61 -16.77
CA LYS A 512 23.41 34.56 -16.00
C LYS A 512 22.74 35.07 -14.72
N GLU A 513 21.42 35.27 -14.75
CA GLU A 513 20.61 35.74 -13.62
C GLU A 513 20.32 34.60 -12.64
N LYS A 514 20.20 33.36 -13.14
CA LYS A 514 20.03 32.15 -12.31
C LYS A 514 21.28 31.78 -11.51
N ILE A 515 22.48 32.14 -11.98
CA ILE A 515 23.76 31.78 -11.35
C ILE A 515 23.82 32.19 -9.87
N MET A 516 23.36 33.40 -9.51
CA MET A 516 23.40 33.85 -8.11
C MET A 516 22.53 32.98 -7.19
N TRP A 517 21.37 32.53 -7.68
CA TRP A 517 20.43 31.70 -6.93
C TRP A 517 20.89 30.26 -6.85
N ILE A 518 21.55 29.75 -7.91
CA ILE A 518 22.20 28.45 -7.91
C ILE A 518 23.36 28.41 -6.90
N LYS A 519 24.19 29.46 -6.83
CA LYS A 519 25.24 29.58 -5.81
C LYS A 519 24.66 29.59 -4.39
N LYS A 520 23.55 30.31 -4.17
CA LYS A 520 22.87 30.38 -2.86
C LYS A 520 22.21 29.06 -2.46
N ALA A 521 21.67 28.30 -3.42
CA ALA A 521 21.16 26.95 -3.21
C ALA A 521 22.28 25.96 -2.87
N ALA A 522 23.44 26.05 -3.54
CA ALA A 522 24.60 25.23 -3.21
C ALA A 522 25.16 25.52 -1.80
N GLU A 523 25.03 26.76 -1.32
CA GLU A 523 25.39 27.11 0.06
C GLU A 523 24.38 26.60 1.09
N ASP A 524 23.08 26.67 0.79
CA ASP A 524 22.02 26.09 1.64
C ASP A 524 22.13 24.56 1.72
N GLN A 525 22.52 23.91 0.61
CA GLN A 525 22.89 22.49 0.58
C GLN A 525 24.06 22.17 1.53
N LYS A 526 25.13 22.98 1.51
CA LYS A 526 26.26 22.82 2.45
C LYS A 526 25.86 23.06 3.89
N ARG A 527 24.96 24.01 4.16
CA ARG A 527 24.39 24.24 5.49
C ARG A 527 23.62 23.01 5.97
N TYR A 528 22.74 22.46 5.13
CA TYR A 528 22.00 21.24 5.43
C TYR A 528 22.93 20.04 5.72
N GLU A 529 23.98 19.86 4.92
CA GLU A 529 24.98 18.80 5.11
C GLU A 529 25.79 18.98 6.40
N ARG A 530 26.14 20.22 6.76
CA ARG A 530 26.82 20.55 8.02
C ARG A 530 25.94 20.26 9.22
N ASP A 531 24.69 20.74 9.20
CA ASP A 531 23.73 20.55 10.28
C ASP A 531 23.39 19.05 10.44
N LEU A 532 23.29 18.30 9.34
CA LEU A 532 23.15 16.84 9.37
C LEU A 532 24.40 16.12 9.93
N CYS A 533 25.60 16.61 9.64
CA CYS A 533 26.84 16.06 10.15
C CYS A 533 26.97 16.27 11.67
N GLU A 534 26.53 17.42 12.17
CA GLU A 534 26.53 17.78 13.60
C GLU A 534 25.49 16.97 14.39
N MET A 535 24.31 16.73 13.81
CA MET A 535 23.24 15.91 14.38
C MET A 535 23.57 14.40 14.38
N ARG A 536 24.54 13.96 13.56
CA ARG A 536 25.01 12.58 13.48
C ARG A 536 26.12 12.29 14.52
N SER A 537 25.84 12.57 15.78
CA SER A 537 26.54 12.00 16.94
C SER A 537 25.95 10.60 17.26
N PRO A 538 26.73 9.58 17.68
CA PRO A 538 26.39 8.20 17.34
C PRO A 538 25.33 7.57 18.25
N ALA A 539 24.14 7.33 17.69
CA ALA A 539 23.24 6.25 18.08
C ALA A 539 23.26 5.18 16.96
N ILE A 540 23.49 3.94 17.34
CA ILE A 540 23.72 2.79 16.46
C ILE A 540 22.39 2.34 15.83
N VAL A 541 22.20 2.67 14.56
CA VAL A 541 21.46 1.86 13.58
C VAL A 541 22.12 2.08 12.21
N PHE A 542 22.69 1.02 11.62
CA PHE A 542 23.45 1.13 10.37
C PHE A 542 22.63 0.68 9.16
N PRO A 543 22.46 1.55 8.14
CA PRO A 543 22.21 1.12 6.78
C PRO A 543 23.51 0.54 6.17
N SER A 544 23.35 -0.49 5.36
CA SER A 544 24.43 -1.20 4.66
C SER A 544 25.32 -0.24 3.86
N GLY A 545 26.64 -0.37 4.03
CA GLY A 545 27.64 0.19 3.12
C GLY A 545 28.57 1.28 3.66
N LYS A 546 28.41 1.80 4.88
CA LYS A 546 29.40 2.72 5.49
C LYS A 546 30.21 2.02 6.58
N LYS A 547 31.55 2.07 6.45
CA LYS A 547 32.51 1.50 7.42
C LYS A 547 32.20 2.01 8.84
N MET A 548 31.89 1.09 9.75
CA MET A 548 31.88 1.31 11.21
C MET A 548 33.21 1.93 11.61
N LYS A 549 33.19 3.03 12.35
CA LYS A 549 34.37 3.62 12.98
C LYS A 549 34.19 3.42 14.48
N PHE A 550 35.06 2.63 15.10
CA PHE A 550 35.06 2.49 16.55
C PHE A 550 35.86 3.65 17.16
N GLU A 551 35.34 4.24 18.23
CA GLU A 551 35.97 5.39 18.87
C GLU A 551 37.27 4.96 19.55
N GLY A 552 38.35 5.71 19.32
CA GLY A 552 39.70 5.34 19.76
C GLY A 552 40.39 4.23 18.97
N GLU A 553 39.77 3.66 17.93
CA GLU A 553 40.41 2.64 17.09
C GLU A 553 41.69 3.20 16.46
N PRO A 554 42.86 2.54 16.67
CA PRO A 554 44.09 2.95 16.03
C PRO A 554 43.90 3.04 14.49
N LYS A 555 44.54 4.02 13.85
CA LYS A 555 44.47 4.16 12.38
C LYS A 555 45.41 3.17 11.71
N LYS A 556 44.92 2.48 10.67
CA LYS A 556 45.73 1.53 9.90
C LYS A 556 46.94 2.26 9.26
N PRO A 557 48.17 1.81 9.54
CA PRO A 557 49.37 2.34 8.91
C PRO A 557 49.44 1.89 7.44
N PRO A 558 50.35 2.49 6.64
CA PRO A 558 50.65 2.03 5.29
C PRO A 558 50.91 0.51 5.25
N SER A 559 50.21 -0.19 4.36
CA SER A 559 50.27 -1.65 4.27
C SER A 559 51.50 -2.17 3.52
N ASN A 560 52.24 -1.29 2.83
CA ASN A 560 53.43 -1.64 2.07
C ASN A 560 54.39 -0.44 1.95
N GLY A 561 55.65 -0.68 1.60
CA GLY A 561 56.69 0.34 1.44
C GLY A 561 56.30 1.46 0.46
N TYR A 562 55.67 1.11 -0.66
CA TYR A 562 55.15 2.09 -1.64
C TYR A 562 54.10 3.05 -1.05
N GLN A 563 53.23 2.56 -0.17
CA GLN A 563 52.25 3.42 0.49
C GLN A 563 52.91 4.37 1.49
N LYS A 564 53.99 3.93 2.16
CA LYS A 564 54.74 4.80 3.07
C LYS A 564 55.48 5.89 2.31
N PHE A 565 56.10 5.53 1.18
CA PHE A 565 56.77 6.46 0.29
C PHE A 565 55.79 7.47 -0.32
N SER A 566 54.67 7.01 -0.87
CA SER A 566 53.65 7.91 -1.43
C SER A 566 53.04 8.84 -0.38
N GLN A 567 52.85 8.37 0.86
CA GLN A 567 52.46 9.22 1.98
C GLN A 567 53.48 10.33 2.27
N GLU A 568 54.77 10.03 2.26
CA GLU A 568 55.83 11.01 2.48
C GLU A 568 55.87 12.04 1.34
N MET A 569 55.84 11.59 0.08
CA MET A 569 55.83 12.47 -1.09
C MET A 569 54.61 13.40 -1.13
N LEU A 570 53.45 12.94 -0.65
CA LEU A 570 52.25 13.77 -0.53
C LEU A 570 52.31 14.73 0.67
N SER A 571 53.07 14.40 1.72
CA SER A 571 53.18 15.22 2.94
C SER A 571 54.23 16.32 2.82
N ASN A 572 55.27 16.11 1.99
CA ASN A 572 56.36 17.06 1.79
C ASN A 572 55.96 18.30 0.96
N GLY A 573 54.73 18.32 0.43
CA GLY A 573 54.11 19.49 -0.18
C GLY A 573 54.61 19.89 -1.58
N GLU A 574 55.70 19.28 -2.05
CA GLU A 574 56.34 19.51 -3.36
C GLU A 574 55.39 19.33 -4.55
N LEU A 575 54.37 18.47 -4.42
CA LEU A 575 53.43 18.11 -5.48
C LEU A 575 52.06 18.80 -5.33
N ASN A 576 51.93 19.77 -4.41
CA ASN A 576 50.63 20.36 -4.06
C ASN A 576 49.98 21.23 -5.14
N HIS A 577 50.72 21.57 -6.20
CA HIS A 577 50.25 22.46 -7.28
C HIS A 577 49.49 21.71 -8.38
N HIS A 578 49.66 20.38 -8.45
CA HIS A 578 49.02 19.53 -9.47
C HIS A 578 47.74 18.87 -8.94
N PRO A 579 46.80 18.43 -9.81
CA PRO A 579 45.63 17.66 -9.38
C PRO A 579 46.01 16.27 -8.87
N MET A 580 45.22 15.69 -7.95
CA MET A 580 45.58 14.46 -7.22
C MET A 580 45.90 13.26 -8.12
N LYS A 581 45.22 13.16 -9.28
CA LYS A 581 45.50 12.14 -10.29
C LYS A 581 46.93 12.25 -10.84
N ALA A 582 47.40 13.46 -11.14
CA ALA A 582 48.75 13.71 -11.62
C ALA A 582 49.81 13.52 -10.53
N ARG A 583 49.50 13.86 -9.27
CA ARG A 583 50.39 13.57 -8.13
C ARG A 583 50.67 12.08 -7.97
N MET A 584 49.62 11.25 -8.06
CA MET A 584 49.77 9.79 -7.94
C MET A 584 50.58 9.18 -9.09
N THR A 585 50.42 9.70 -10.31
CA THR A 585 51.25 9.27 -11.46
C THR A 585 52.73 9.61 -11.23
N GLU A 586 53.05 10.84 -10.81
CA GLU A 586 54.44 11.27 -10.56
C GLU A 586 55.09 10.49 -9.40
N ILE A 587 54.34 10.21 -8.34
CA ILE A 587 54.81 9.41 -7.21
C ILE A 587 55.10 7.97 -7.63
N GLY A 588 54.26 7.39 -8.50
CA GLY A 588 54.51 6.06 -9.08
C GLY A 588 55.81 6.03 -9.88
N SER A 589 56.03 7.04 -10.73
CA SER A 589 57.28 7.18 -11.52
C SER A 589 58.51 7.37 -10.64
N ARG A 590 58.41 8.17 -9.56
CA ARG A 590 59.52 8.34 -8.60
C ARG A 590 59.81 7.06 -7.81
N TRP A 591 58.78 6.30 -7.41
CA TRP A 591 58.97 5.01 -6.75
C TRP A 591 59.72 4.01 -7.63
N GLN A 592 59.41 3.95 -8.93
CA GLN A 592 60.11 3.05 -9.85
C GLN A 592 61.59 3.41 -9.99
N ARG A 593 61.92 4.71 -9.97
CA ARG A 593 63.30 5.25 -10.03
C ARG A 593 64.12 5.08 -8.75
N LEU A 594 63.51 4.71 -7.61
CA LEU A 594 64.25 4.47 -6.38
C LEU A 594 65.11 3.21 -6.47
N THR A 595 66.27 3.25 -5.81
CA THR A 595 67.15 2.09 -5.67
C THR A 595 66.51 1.02 -4.79
N GLN A 596 66.90 -0.23 -4.96
CA GLN A 596 66.35 -1.34 -4.16
C GLN A 596 66.58 -1.14 -2.65
N LYS A 597 67.76 -0.61 -2.28
CA LYS A 597 68.12 -0.27 -0.89
C LYS A 597 67.17 0.76 -0.27
N GLU A 598 66.71 1.74 -1.05
CA GLU A 598 65.74 2.75 -0.59
C GLU A 598 64.33 2.16 -0.49
N LYS A 599 63.93 1.33 -1.46
CA LYS A 599 62.65 0.59 -1.41
C LYS A 599 62.59 -0.32 -0.18
N ASP A 600 63.68 -1.00 0.17
CA ASP A 600 63.79 -1.86 1.34
C ASP A 600 63.76 -1.06 2.65
N ARG A 601 64.37 0.13 2.68
CA ARG A 601 64.23 1.07 3.80
C ARG A 601 62.76 1.43 4.03
N TYR A 602 62.02 1.73 2.96
CA TYR A 602 60.59 2.04 3.05
C TYR A 602 59.74 0.84 3.45
N LYS A 603 60.09 -0.35 2.98
CA LYS A 603 59.48 -1.63 3.39
C LYS A 603 59.65 -1.83 4.91
N LYS A 604 60.87 -1.73 5.44
CA LYS A 604 61.14 -1.83 6.88
C LYS A 604 60.37 -0.80 7.71
N ILE A 605 60.29 0.45 7.24
CA ILE A 605 59.51 1.50 7.92
C ILE A 605 58.01 1.17 7.92
N ALA A 606 57.46 0.62 6.82
CA ALA A 606 56.06 0.22 6.75
C ALA A 606 55.75 -0.97 7.67
N GLU A 607 56.62 -1.99 7.70
CA GLU A 607 56.52 -3.16 8.58
C GLU A 607 56.59 -2.78 10.06
N GLU A 608 57.54 -1.91 10.44
CA GLU A 608 57.65 -1.41 11.80
C GLU A 608 56.40 -0.63 12.23
N LYS A 609 55.84 0.18 11.32
CA LYS A 609 54.57 0.88 11.59
C LYS A 609 53.39 -0.08 11.72
N GLN A 610 53.34 -1.17 10.95
CA GLN A 610 52.35 -2.23 11.09
C GLN A 610 52.47 -2.97 12.42
N ARG A 611 53.71 -3.24 12.87
CA ARG A 611 53.99 -3.87 14.16
C ARG A 611 53.53 -2.98 15.32
N GLN A 612 53.84 -1.68 15.27
CA GLN A 612 53.35 -0.69 16.24
C GLN A 612 51.82 -0.64 16.26
N TYR A 613 51.19 -0.67 15.09
CA TYR A 613 49.73 -0.69 14.97
C TYR A 613 49.10 -1.96 15.56
N LYS A 614 49.69 -3.14 15.32
CA LYS A 614 49.20 -4.40 15.88
C LYS A 614 49.18 -4.35 17.41
N GLY A 615 50.26 -3.86 18.02
CA GLY A 615 50.33 -3.67 19.47
C GLY A 615 49.31 -2.65 19.99
N GLN A 616 49.17 -1.50 19.32
CA GLN A 616 48.15 -0.49 19.69
C GLN A 616 46.72 -1.04 19.56
N LEU A 617 46.46 -1.87 18.54
CA LEU A 617 45.17 -2.49 18.32
C LEU A 617 44.86 -3.53 19.41
N GLU A 618 45.83 -4.36 19.79
CA GLU A 618 45.67 -5.32 20.89
C GLU A 618 45.42 -4.62 22.23
N GLN A 619 46.17 -3.55 22.52
CA GLN A 619 45.97 -2.75 23.73
C GLN A 619 44.61 -2.06 23.75
N TRP A 620 44.16 -1.55 22.61
CA TRP A 620 42.81 -0.98 22.47
C TRP A 620 41.73 -2.06 22.65
N LEU A 621 41.87 -3.23 22.04
CA LEU A 621 40.95 -4.36 22.23
C LEU A 621 40.93 -4.86 23.69
N ALA A 622 42.06 -4.78 24.39
CA ALA A 622 42.16 -5.11 25.81
C ALA A 622 41.41 -4.08 26.68
N SER A 623 41.42 -2.80 26.30
CA SER A 623 40.73 -1.70 27.01
C SER A 623 39.20 -1.69 26.83
N LEU A 624 38.69 -2.38 25.81
CA LEU A 624 37.25 -2.51 25.56
C LEU A 624 36.59 -3.56 26.46
N THR A 625 35.30 -3.34 26.76
CA THR A 625 34.49 -4.30 27.51
C THR A 625 34.28 -5.59 26.72
N SER A 626 33.99 -6.71 27.41
CA SER A 626 33.75 -8.01 26.75
C SER A 626 32.63 -7.96 25.70
N GLN A 627 31.63 -7.11 25.90
CA GLN A 627 30.53 -6.92 24.95
C GLN A 627 31.00 -6.15 23.69
N GLU A 628 31.80 -5.10 23.85
CA GLU A 628 32.36 -4.33 22.73
C GLU A 628 33.40 -5.11 21.93
N ARG A 629 34.23 -5.92 22.61
CA ARG A 629 35.21 -6.80 21.97
C ARG A 629 34.55 -7.86 21.09
N ASN A 630 33.42 -8.42 21.55
CA ASN A 630 32.64 -9.38 20.77
C ASN A 630 31.97 -8.72 19.56
N ALA A 631 31.41 -7.52 19.73
CA ALA A 631 30.85 -6.75 18.61
C ALA A 631 31.90 -6.39 17.54
N TYR A 632 33.13 -6.05 17.95
CA TYR A 632 34.24 -5.77 17.04
C TYR A 632 34.65 -7.02 16.22
N LYS A 633 34.74 -8.19 16.88
CA LYS A 633 35.03 -9.48 16.23
C LYS A 633 33.94 -9.87 15.24
N GLU A 634 32.68 -9.67 15.60
CA GLU A 634 31.53 -9.99 14.75
C GLU A 634 31.49 -9.09 13.51
N TYR A 635 31.67 -7.78 13.68
CA TYR A 635 31.73 -6.82 12.57
C TYR A 635 32.86 -7.12 11.57
N ASN A 636 34.07 -7.41 12.05
CA ASN A 636 35.19 -7.77 11.18
C ASN A 636 35.00 -9.13 10.49
N SER A 637 34.29 -10.08 11.11
CA SER A 637 33.92 -11.37 10.51
C SER A 637 32.86 -11.22 9.42
N GLN A 638 31.84 -10.38 9.66
CA GLN A 638 30.83 -10.02 8.64
C GLN A 638 31.45 -9.30 7.45
N LYS A 639 32.48 -8.45 7.67
CA LYS A 639 33.24 -7.81 6.59
C LYS A 639 34.00 -8.80 5.71
N ARG A 640 34.55 -9.89 6.28
CA ARG A 640 35.18 -10.97 5.49
C ARG A 640 34.17 -11.80 4.71
N ARG A 641 32.97 -12.03 5.28
CA ARG A 641 31.86 -12.72 4.60
C ARG A 641 31.26 -11.91 3.45
N THR A 642 31.10 -10.60 3.61
CA THR A 642 30.50 -9.72 2.58
C THR A 642 31.42 -9.45 1.39
N THR A 643 32.73 -9.75 1.48
CA THR A 643 33.66 -9.68 0.35
C THR A 643 33.80 -10.98 -0.43
N ALA A 644 33.19 -12.08 0.01
CA ALA A 644 33.15 -13.32 -0.75
C ALA A 644 31.93 -13.31 -1.69
N LYS A 645 32.17 -13.17 -3.00
CA LYS A 645 31.14 -13.25 -4.04
C LYS A 645 30.76 -14.73 -4.26
N PRO A 646 29.47 -15.09 -4.38
CA PRO A 646 29.07 -16.47 -4.62
C PRO A 646 29.25 -16.81 -6.10
N GLY A 647 30.07 -17.81 -6.41
CA GLY A 647 30.29 -18.28 -7.79
C GLY A 647 31.68 -18.82 -8.03
N GLY A 648 31.97 -20.01 -7.48
CA GLY A 648 33.13 -20.85 -7.80
C GLY A 648 32.85 -22.28 -7.32
N PRO A 649 33.21 -23.32 -8.08
CA PRO A 649 32.75 -24.68 -7.80
C PRO A 649 33.39 -25.23 -6.52
N ALA A 650 32.61 -26.02 -5.78
CA ALA A 650 33.01 -26.60 -4.51
C ALA A 650 34.14 -27.63 -4.68
N ALA A 651 35.27 -27.42 -4.01
CA ALA A 651 36.31 -28.41 -3.84
C ALA A 651 36.37 -28.89 -2.38
N LYS A 652 36.56 -30.20 -2.25
CA LYS A 652 36.28 -31.08 -1.10
C LYS A 652 37.03 -30.71 0.18
N ALA A 653 36.33 -30.85 1.31
CA ALA A 653 36.91 -30.89 2.64
C ALA A 653 37.83 -32.12 2.82
N LYS A 654 39.08 -31.88 3.23
CA LYS A 654 39.93 -32.85 3.93
C LYS A 654 40.41 -32.20 5.23
N LYS A 655 40.16 -32.89 6.35
CA LYS A 655 40.70 -32.56 7.67
C LYS A 655 42.15 -33.06 7.74
N SER A 656 43.03 -32.28 8.36
CA SER A 656 44.17 -32.80 9.11
C SER A 656 44.64 -31.74 10.12
N ASP A 657 44.72 -32.16 11.38
CA ASP A 657 45.67 -31.65 12.37
C ASP A 657 47.08 -31.70 11.77
N THR A 658 47.94 -30.77 12.22
CA THR A 658 49.26 -31.01 12.83
C THR A 658 50.13 -29.76 12.67
N GLU A 659 50.83 -29.47 13.77
CA GLU A 659 51.72 -28.35 14.05
C GLU A 659 53.06 -28.43 13.29
N GLU A 660 53.65 -27.24 13.08
CA GLU A 660 55.10 -26.90 13.10
C GLU A 660 56.06 -27.28 11.93
N GLU A 661 57.02 -26.36 11.75
CA GLU A 661 58.35 -26.38 11.06
C GLU A 661 58.37 -26.34 9.51
N ASP A 662 58.87 -25.28 8.87
CA ASP A 662 60.25 -24.73 8.67
C ASP A 662 60.99 -25.35 7.45
N ASP A 663 61.81 -24.50 6.81
CA ASP A 663 62.73 -24.70 5.67
C ASP A 663 62.15 -24.88 4.25
N ASP A 664 62.83 -24.50 3.17
CA ASP A 664 63.72 -23.40 2.74
C ASP A 664 63.99 -23.68 1.23
N GLU A 665 64.63 -22.74 0.51
CA GLU A 665 65.28 -22.90 -0.82
C GLU A 665 64.38 -22.87 -2.10
N GLU A 666 64.47 -21.84 -2.96
CA GLU A 666 65.46 -21.61 -4.07
C GLU A 666 65.12 -22.50 -5.29
N GLU A 667 64.95 -22.07 -6.56
CA GLU A 667 65.75 -21.20 -7.45
C GLU A 667 64.98 -20.92 -8.79
N GLU A 668 65.37 -19.83 -9.46
CA GLU A 668 65.56 -19.54 -10.92
C GLU A 668 64.43 -19.72 -11.98
N GLU A 669 64.04 -18.65 -12.70
CA GLU A 669 64.43 -18.20 -14.09
C GLU A 669 63.87 -19.12 -15.21
N GLU A 670 63.21 -18.68 -16.29
CA GLU A 670 63.54 -17.77 -17.40
C GLU A 670 62.22 -17.41 -18.15
N GLU A 671 61.89 -16.16 -18.50
CA GLU A 671 62.27 -15.37 -19.70
C GLU A 671 61.56 -15.72 -21.05
N ARG A 672 61.18 -14.62 -21.76
CA ARG A 672 60.72 -14.41 -23.16
C ARG A 672 59.21 -14.37 -23.48
N GLU A 673 58.62 -13.19 -23.76
CA GLU A 673 58.71 -12.32 -24.98
C GLU A 673 57.98 -12.97 -26.19
N LYS A 674 57.10 -12.35 -27.00
CA LYS A 674 56.76 -10.94 -27.28
C LYS A 674 55.57 -10.84 -28.28
N ALA A 675 54.96 -9.65 -28.30
CA ALA A 675 54.44 -8.87 -29.45
C ALA A 675 53.18 -9.36 -30.21
N SER A 676 52.05 -8.63 -30.14
CA SER A 676 51.60 -7.49 -31.01
C SER A 676 50.91 -7.97 -32.29
N SER A 677 49.90 -7.34 -32.90
CA SER A 677 49.44 -5.95 -32.92
C SER A 677 48.05 -5.87 -33.59
N ASP A 678 47.31 -4.81 -33.24
CA ASP A 678 46.39 -3.94 -34.03
C ASP A 678 45.83 -4.43 -35.38
N ALA A 679 44.53 -4.31 -35.71
CA ALA A 679 43.70 -3.12 -36.06
C ALA A 679 42.86 -3.59 -37.28
N ASP A 680 41.77 -3.02 -37.79
CA ASP A 680 40.72 -2.04 -37.48
C ASP A 680 39.87 -2.00 -38.80
N SER A 681 38.71 -1.32 -38.80
CA SER A 681 37.92 -0.88 -39.98
C SER A 681 37.14 -1.93 -40.79
N SER A 682 35.99 -1.66 -41.42
CA SER A 682 35.04 -0.51 -41.51
C SER A 682 34.03 -0.85 -42.65
N SER A 683 32.89 -0.14 -42.70
CA SER A 683 32.15 0.27 -43.94
C SER A 683 31.22 -0.79 -44.59
N ASP A 684 30.05 -0.50 -45.18
CA ASP A 684 29.24 0.73 -45.41
C ASP A 684 27.85 0.32 -46.00
N ASP A 685 26.86 1.23 -45.90
CA ASP A 685 25.85 1.68 -46.91
C ASP A 685 24.85 0.65 -47.55
N ASP A 686 23.63 0.98 -48.02
CA ASP A 686 22.76 2.18 -48.08
C ASP A 686 21.39 1.76 -48.70
N ASP A 687 20.35 2.61 -48.51
CA ASP A 687 19.27 3.00 -49.46
C ASP A 687 18.22 1.95 -49.96
N ASP A 688 16.96 2.24 -50.34
CA ASP A 688 16.05 3.41 -50.31
C ASP A 688 14.62 2.94 -50.72
N ASP A 689 13.65 3.87 -50.60
CA ASP A 689 12.42 4.07 -51.41
C ASP A 689 11.08 3.31 -51.14
N ASP A 690 10.15 4.09 -50.55
CA ASP A 690 8.82 4.55 -51.04
C ASP A 690 7.94 3.67 -51.96
N ASP A 691 6.66 3.49 -51.58
CA ASP A 691 5.52 4.11 -52.29
C ASP A 691 4.16 3.84 -51.60
N ASP A 692 3.29 4.85 -51.66
CA ASP A 692 1.88 4.92 -51.26
C ASP A 692 0.97 4.03 -52.14
N ASP A 693 -0.15 3.53 -51.60
CA ASP A 693 -1.47 3.72 -52.23
C ASP A 693 -2.66 3.26 -51.34
N ASP A 694 -3.75 3.98 -51.59
CA ASP A 694 -5.03 4.15 -50.89
C ASP A 694 -6.13 3.13 -51.31
N ASP A 695 -7.31 3.27 -50.70
CA ASP A 695 -8.60 2.58 -50.90
C ASP A 695 -8.76 1.20 -50.21
N GLY A 696 -9.77 0.92 -49.38
CA GLY A 696 -11.09 1.52 -49.20
C GLY A 696 -12.17 0.47 -49.51
N ASP A 697 -12.76 -0.18 -48.49
CA ASP A 697 -14.18 -0.56 -48.47
C ASP A 697 -14.63 -1.30 -47.18
N ASN A 698 -15.38 -0.55 -46.36
CA ASN A 698 -16.69 -0.80 -45.76
C ASN A 698 -17.26 -2.26 -45.66
N ALA A 699 -17.61 -2.70 -44.44
CA ALA A 699 -18.83 -3.49 -44.16
C ALA A 699 -19.10 -3.67 -42.65
N GLU A 700 -20.14 -2.96 -42.20
CA GLU A 700 -21.27 -3.42 -41.36
C GLU A 700 -21.07 -3.73 -39.87
N ASP A 701 -21.59 -2.78 -39.08
CA ASP A 701 -22.03 -2.86 -37.68
C ASP A 701 -23.05 -3.99 -37.44
N ASP A 702 -22.94 -4.64 -36.27
CA ASP A 702 -24.09 -5.22 -35.59
C ASP A 702 -23.96 -4.94 -34.07
N ASP A 703 -24.82 -4.04 -33.61
CA ASP A 703 -25.13 -3.76 -32.21
C ASP A 703 -25.84 -4.95 -31.58
N ASP A 704 -25.37 -5.45 -30.43
CA ASP A 704 -26.18 -6.25 -29.52
C ASP A 704 -25.94 -5.81 -28.07
N ASP A 705 -26.97 -5.15 -27.54
CA ASP A 705 -27.14 -4.64 -26.18
C ASP A 705 -27.07 -5.74 -25.11
N ASP A 706 -26.17 -5.50 -24.15
CA ASP A 706 -26.16 -5.77 -22.71
C ASP A 706 -27.25 -6.65 -22.03
N ASP A 707 -26.76 -7.56 -21.18
CA ASP A 707 -27.18 -7.66 -19.78
C ASP A 707 -26.07 -8.44 -19.02
N ASP A 708 -24.91 -7.80 -18.84
CA ASP A 708 -23.86 -8.22 -17.91
C ASP A 708 -24.33 -7.93 -16.47
N ASP A 709 -24.52 -8.99 -15.66
CA ASP A 709 -24.59 -8.89 -14.19
C ASP A 709 -23.17 -8.55 -13.66
N ASP A 710 -22.80 -7.28 -13.79
CA ASP A 710 -21.65 -6.68 -13.13
C ASP A 710 -22.01 -6.40 -11.65
N ASP A 711 -21.71 -7.37 -10.79
CA ASP A 711 -21.49 -7.12 -9.36
C ASP A 711 -20.10 -6.48 -9.20
N ASP A 712 -19.98 -5.19 -9.55
CA ASP A 712 -18.87 -4.33 -9.15
C ASP A 712 -19.32 -3.32 -8.09
N ASP A 713 -18.39 -3.10 -7.15
CA ASP A 713 -18.48 -2.22 -6.00
C ASP A 713 -18.90 -0.78 -6.38
N ASP A 714 -19.98 -0.27 -5.79
CA ASP A 714 -20.22 1.17 -5.69
C ASP A 714 -20.79 1.54 -4.32
N ASP A 715 -19.89 1.96 -3.42
CA ASP A 715 -20.18 2.49 -2.08
C ASP A 715 -20.05 4.04 -2.13
N GLU A 716 -20.76 4.67 -3.07
CA GLU A 716 -20.99 6.13 -3.13
C GLU A 716 -22.40 6.44 -2.59
N ALA A 717 -22.52 6.60 -1.27
CA ALA A 717 -23.71 7.18 -0.66
C ALA A 717 -23.63 8.71 -0.72
N GLU A 718 -24.15 9.29 -1.81
CA GLU A 718 -24.53 10.70 -1.85
C GLU A 718 -25.75 10.94 -0.93
N ASP A 719 -25.55 11.77 0.10
CA ASP A 719 -26.62 12.38 0.91
C ASP A 719 -27.50 13.26 -0.01
N LYS A 720 -28.63 12.72 -0.46
CA LYS A 720 -29.74 13.53 -0.98
C LYS A 720 -30.80 13.71 0.10
N GLU A 721 -30.68 14.82 0.81
CA GLU A 721 -31.74 15.40 1.63
C GLU A 721 -32.93 15.76 0.74
N ASN A 722 -33.95 14.90 0.68
CA ASN A 722 -35.26 15.30 0.16
C ASN A 722 -36.14 15.83 1.29
N LYS A 723 -36.17 17.15 1.32
CA LYS A 723 -37.22 18.08 1.73
C LYS A 723 -38.62 17.43 1.71
N SER A 724 -39.20 17.21 2.89
CA SER A 724 -40.62 16.95 3.07
C SER A 724 -41.35 18.28 3.23
N GLU A 725 -42.26 18.54 2.30
CA GLU A 725 -43.22 19.63 2.28
C GLU A 725 -44.38 19.23 3.20
N ASP A 726 -44.50 19.86 4.37
CA ASP A 726 -45.70 19.79 5.19
C ASP A 726 -46.30 21.19 5.27
N SER A 727 -47.41 21.35 4.56
CA SER A 727 -48.30 22.49 4.66
C SER A 727 -49.25 22.25 5.82
N SER A 728 -49.16 23.08 6.86
CA SER A 728 -50.28 23.35 7.76
C SER A 728 -50.21 24.80 8.21
N SER A 729 -51.12 25.59 7.64
CA SER A 729 -51.40 26.97 7.94
C SER A 729 -52.37 27.06 9.12
N ASP A 730 -51.93 27.65 10.22
CA ASP A 730 -52.82 28.24 11.22
C ASP A 730 -52.36 29.66 11.54
N SER A 731 -53.16 30.62 11.06
CA SER A 731 -52.99 32.05 11.25
C SER A 731 -53.71 32.48 12.53
N ASN A 732 -52.95 32.96 13.50
CA ASN A 732 -53.49 33.76 14.61
C ASN A 732 -53.56 35.22 14.18
N SER A 733 -54.77 35.80 14.19
CA SER A 733 -54.98 37.25 14.11
C SER A 733 -55.85 37.69 15.28
N GLN A 734 -55.17 38.27 16.27
CA GLN A 734 -55.53 39.48 17.03
C GLN A 734 -57.00 39.68 17.43
N GLY A 735 -57.23 39.64 18.73
CA GLY A 735 -58.35 40.32 19.37
C GLY A 735 -58.13 41.83 19.45
N SER A 736 -59.23 42.57 19.44
CA SER A 736 -59.37 43.92 19.99
C SER A 736 -60.84 44.15 20.34
N SER A 737 -61.04 44.44 21.64
CA SER A 737 -62.03 45.34 22.28
C SER A 737 -63.43 45.46 21.66
N ASP A 738 -64.47 45.01 22.36
CA ASP A 738 -65.35 45.83 23.24
C ASP A 738 -66.22 46.86 22.49
N SER A 739 -67.55 46.64 22.44
CA SER A 739 -68.55 47.33 23.30
C SER A 739 -69.99 47.15 22.76
N ASP A 740 -70.91 46.87 23.69
CA ASP A 740 -72.36 47.15 23.74
C ASP A 740 -73.33 46.65 22.66
N SER A 741 -74.25 45.74 23.05
CA SER A 741 -75.63 46.09 23.42
C SER A 741 -76.50 44.85 23.71
N ASP A 742 -77.24 44.94 24.82
CA ASP A 742 -78.44 44.19 25.27
C ASP A 742 -78.39 42.66 25.46
#